data_AF-A0A1W2G0B7-F1
#
_entry.id   AF-A0A1W2G0B7-F1
#
_cell.length_a   1.000
_cell.length_b   1.000
_cell.length_c   1.000
_cell.angle_alpha   90.00
_cell.angle_beta   90.00
_cell.angle_gamma   90.00
#
_symmetry.space_group_name_H-M   'P 1'
#
loop_
_entity.id
_entity.type
_entity.pdbx_description
1 polymer ?
#
loop_
_entity_poly.entity_id
_entity_poly.type
_entity_poly.pdbx_seq_one_letter_code
_entity_poly.pdbx_strand_id
1 'polypeptide(L)'
;MTGGGAATNSGIDFQHRFGALAMLSILTGVDLVVDDLAGSDVTELCFETSDGIDDLVIKTERRCYFVQAKRSLSLSPGIGSEYSSVIRQFVRQYLERPDADDRYVLATSYAASKSIRQDLRKLTESVRLNPVAHGGNPVSVSERSVLEITRALIKHHYEELSGESADEDVLGRILGRVAVTVVDVEAGGAHERAAVAVVASRSRLAPLIVWQSLVASCLSMAKNRQSVAAARLVEMMGGYFGGGDATPEATADAELQIVFAGQSLQSGREVVLAELEGKLLLAEMVRFNEDGSKRVRFADGQVYIGGNPFPLFRRASSAKGILRLIEASPELTEGRQVFVTEINSDEDFDASPIARAHTELCQQLWRRNSEPSSCLVCSLPVSDNRSHFVELDEDNVEPAVGLVHGACLRPTHRVVGELRSELFKTYPHLKDFDYNTWFRVRPAGQGVFNGVGTVSSGPVRIFWKPDRDRYAIGTWGVAYELEDGRRYYLRNRGRVLRYSKAGALAAAETMNEQIVGALDRGDPFCVADDDTFGPYSRLVRMPAGGQPVQVGKASAAELDRATMIAYRTTENYYAPLVVLIDRNNDERFTLFGAFVLLTDPLSMSDAVANWTAAGFDVPELATVLIESDDQFDAFAAGALLDGFGVVVDPRFDMKQTLVGGVIIDHFDSAVAAAEHPSR
;
A
#
# COMPACT_ATOMS: atom_id res chain seq x y z
N MET A 1 4.74 41.89 -6.88
CA MET A 1 4.09 41.33 -5.68
C MET A 1 2.99 40.36 -6.12
N THR A 2 3.32 39.10 -6.43
CA THR A 2 2.33 38.09 -6.89
C THR A 2 2.67 36.65 -6.44
N GLY A 3 3.68 36.44 -5.58
CA GLY A 3 4.11 35.10 -5.14
C GLY A 3 3.33 34.52 -3.94
N GLY A 4 2.63 35.34 -3.16
CA GLY A 4 1.91 34.88 -1.95
C GLY A 4 0.67 34.03 -2.27
N GLY A 5 -0.10 34.40 -3.29
CA GLY A 5 -1.38 33.73 -3.60
C GLY A 5 -1.23 32.27 -4.02
N ALA A 6 -0.25 31.95 -4.87
CA ALA A 6 -0.03 30.57 -5.34
C ALA A 6 0.53 29.67 -4.22
N ALA A 7 1.45 30.18 -3.39
CA ALA A 7 2.03 29.45 -2.27
C ALA A 7 0.96 29.16 -1.19
N THR A 8 0.15 30.16 -0.83
CA THR A 8 -0.97 29.97 0.11
C THR A 8 -2.02 29.01 -0.44
N ASN A 9 -2.37 29.09 -1.72
CA ASN A 9 -3.34 28.18 -2.34
C ASN A 9 -2.82 26.73 -2.38
N SER A 10 -1.52 26.52 -2.62
CA SER A 10 -0.89 25.19 -2.57
C SER A 10 -0.78 24.60 -1.16
N GLY A 11 -0.57 25.44 -0.14
CA GLY A 11 -0.53 25.01 1.26
C GLY A 11 -1.90 24.59 1.78
N ILE A 12 -2.93 25.37 1.44
CA ILE A 12 -4.34 25.07 1.77
C ILE A 12 -4.81 23.78 1.07
N ASP A 13 -4.43 23.58 -0.19
CA ASP A 13 -4.73 22.34 -0.92
C ASP A 13 -4.11 21.10 -0.24
N PHE A 14 -2.86 21.20 0.24
CA PHE A 14 -2.20 20.12 0.98
C PHE A 14 -2.94 19.76 2.28
N GLN A 15 -3.39 20.76 3.05
CA GLN A 15 -4.16 20.56 4.28
C GLN A 15 -5.46 19.79 3.99
N HIS A 16 -6.20 20.20 2.97
CA HIS A 16 -7.46 19.52 2.61
C HIS A 16 -7.25 18.11 2.08
N ARG A 17 -6.17 17.87 1.33
CA ARG A 17 -5.81 16.53 0.85
C ARG A 17 -5.41 15.60 1.99
N PHE A 18 -4.73 16.11 3.02
CA PHE A 18 -4.48 15.37 4.25
C PHE A 18 -5.79 15.05 4.99
N GLY A 19 -6.69 16.04 5.12
CA GLY A 19 -8.03 15.83 5.67
C GLY A 19 -8.82 14.77 4.91
N ALA A 20 -8.70 14.73 3.58
CA ALA A 20 -9.35 13.73 2.74
C ALA A 20 -8.78 12.32 2.98
N LEU A 21 -7.48 12.18 3.27
CA LEU A 21 -6.91 10.88 3.71
C LEU A 21 -7.53 10.42 5.04
N ALA A 22 -7.73 11.34 6.00
CA ALA A 22 -8.38 11.01 7.27
C ALA A 22 -9.84 10.59 7.06
N MET A 23 -10.60 11.32 6.24
CA MET A 23 -11.96 10.91 5.86
C MET A 23 -11.97 9.54 5.20
N LEU A 24 -11.04 9.29 4.27
CA LEU A 24 -10.95 8.01 3.57
C LEU A 24 -10.60 6.87 4.52
N SER A 25 -9.75 7.13 5.51
CA SER A 25 -9.40 6.15 6.55
C SER A 25 -10.62 5.78 7.39
N ILE A 26 -11.49 6.73 7.72
CA ILE A 26 -12.78 6.45 8.40
C ILE A 26 -13.70 5.63 7.50
N LEU A 27 -13.83 6.00 6.23
CA LEU A 27 -14.76 5.38 5.29
C LEU A 27 -14.34 3.96 4.89
N THR A 28 -13.04 3.65 4.95
CA THR A 28 -12.48 2.38 4.47
C THR A 28 -11.86 1.53 5.58
N GLY A 29 -11.57 2.08 6.76
CA GLY A 29 -10.82 1.37 7.80
C GLY A 29 -9.37 1.05 7.41
N VAL A 30 -8.85 1.58 6.30
CA VAL A 30 -7.42 1.51 5.93
C VAL A 30 -6.71 2.70 6.54
N ASP A 31 -5.64 2.46 7.30
CA ASP A 31 -4.85 3.54 7.89
C ASP A 31 -3.93 4.17 6.84
N LEU A 32 -4.19 5.44 6.50
CA LEU A 32 -3.46 6.19 5.49
C LEU A 32 -2.75 7.43 6.05
N VAL A 33 -2.78 7.68 7.37
CA VAL A 33 -2.48 9.01 7.93
C VAL A 33 -1.31 9.01 8.92
N VAL A 34 -1.40 8.30 10.04
CA VAL A 34 -0.36 8.33 11.10
C VAL A 34 -0.22 6.93 11.69
N ASP A 35 1.02 6.44 11.83
CA ASP A 35 1.31 5.21 12.56
C ASP A 35 0.68 5.27 13.97
N ASP A 36 -0.13 4.26 14.35
CA ASP A 36 -0.99 4.19 15.57
C ASP A 36 -2.43 4.76 15.43
N LEU A 37 -2.84 5.20 14.24
CA LEU A 37 -4.26 5.47 13.94
C LEU A 37 -5.02 4.19 13.54
N ALA A 38 -4.30 3.12 13.18
CA ALA A 38 -4.82 1.80 12.81
C ALA A 38 -5.75 1.23 13.90
N GLY A 39 -7.03 1.04 13.54
CA GLY A 39 -8.05 0.49 14.43
C GLY A 39 -8.58 1.47 15.47
N SER A 40 -8.40 2.79 15.27
CA SER A 40 -8.95 3.79 16.17
C SER A 40 -10.44 4.03 15.91
N ASP A 41 -11.22 4.01 16.99
CA ASP A 41 -12.60 4.47 17.09
C ASP A 41 -12.65 5.99 16.84
N VAL A 42 -12.33 6.44 15.62
CA VAL A 42 -12.45 7.85 15.24
C VAL A 42 -13.91 8.23 15.36
N THR A 43 -14.21 9.21 16.19
CA THR A 43 -15.57 9.65 16.49
C THR A 43 -15.94 10.91 15.72
N GLU A 44 -14.97 11.79 15.45
CA GLU A 44 -15.20 13.10 14.83
C GLU A 44 -13.95 13.65 14.14
N LEU A 45 -14.15 14.33 13.01
CA LEU A 45 -13.15 15.21 12.37
C LEU A 45 -13.61 16.66 12.50
N CYS A 46 -12.73 17.56 12.92
CA CYS A 46 -13.02 18.99 13.03
C CYS A 46 -12.04 19.80 12.19
N PHE A 47 -12.54 20.67 11.31
CA PHE A 47 -11.73 21.48 10.39
C PHE A 47 -11.77 22.95 10.81
N GLU A 48 -10.62 23.63 10.85
CA GLU A 48 -10.53 25.07 11.17
C GLU A 48 -11.23 25.41 12.50
N THR A 49 -10.83 24.72 13.58
CA THR A 49 -11.49 24.76 14.89
C THR A 49 -11.16 26.01 15.73
N SER A 50 -11.86 26.19 16.85
CA SER A 50 -11.51 27.19 17.88
C SER A 50 -10.42 26.72 18.85
N ASP A 51 -9.95 25.48 18.72
CA ASP A 51 -8.90 24.88 19.53
C ASP A 51 -7.54 25.56 19.24
N GLY A 52 -6.51 25.27 20.06
CA GLY A 52 -5.20 25.90 19.92
C GLY A 52 -4.48 25.60 18.60
N ILE A 53 -4.88 24.55 17.87
CA ILE A 53 -4.37 24.13 16.56
C ILE A 53 -5.54 24.16 15.57
N ASP A 54 -5.36 24.85 14.45
CA ASP A 54 -6.46 25.26 13.58
C ASP A 54 -6.72 24.26 12.43
N ASP A 55 -5.71 23.61 11.84
CA ASP A 55 -5.88 22.96 10.53
C ASP A 55 -6.85 21.75 10.55
N LEU A 56 -6.63 20.77 11.43
CA LEU A 56 -7.49 19.58 11.56
C LEU A 56 -7.37 18.95 12.96
N VAL A 57 -8.50 18.57 13.56
CA VAL A 57 -8.55 17.77 14.79
C VAL A 57 -9.23 16.44 14.49
N ILE A 58 -8.54 15.34 14.80
CA ILE A 58 -9.08 13.97 14.70
C ILE A 58 -9.35 13.48 16.12
N LYS A 59 -10.63 13.29 16.46
CA LYS A 59 -11.04 12.80 17.78
C LYS A 59 -11.26 11.30 17.73
N THR A 60 -10.74 10.60 18.73
CA THR A 60 -11.00 9.18 18.97
C THR A 60 -11.63 9.00 20.35
N GLU A 61 -12.11 7.80 20.67
CA GLU A 61 -12.59 7.49 22.03
C GLU A 61 -11.52 7.71 23.13
N ARG A 62 -10.24 7.55 22.80
CA ARG A 62 -9.14 7.55 23.78
C ARG A 62 -8.39 8.87 23.86
N ARG A 63 -8.18 9.55 22.73
CA ARG A 63 -7.35 10.75 22.62
C ARG A 63 -7.72 11.62 21.42
N CYS A 64 -7.25 12.86 21.42
CA CYS A 64 -7.32 13.76 20.26
C CYS A 64 -5.97 13.85 19.55
N TYR A 65 -5.99 13.87 18.22
CA TYR A 65 -4.85 14.21 17.38
C TYR A 65 -5.09 15.60 16.78
N PHE A 66 -4.27 16.56 17.18
CA PHE A 66 -4.30 17.92 16.66
C PHE A 66 -3.25 18.04 15.57
N VAL A 67 -3.70 18.24 14.34
CA VAL A 67 -2.86 18.20 13.15
C VAL A 67 -2.58 19.62 12.70
N GLN A 68 -1.30 19.92 12.47
CA GLN A 68 -0.84 21.07 11.71
C GLN A 68 -0.22 20.56 10.41
N ALA A 69 -0.88 20.86 9.28
CA ALA A 69 -0.49 20.38 7.97
C ALA A 69 0.21 21.49 7.17
N LYS A 70 1.51 21.30 6.94
CA LYS A 70 2.39 22.24 6.26
C LYS A 70 3.10 21.57 5.10
N ARG A 71 2.69 21.91 3.87
CA ARG A 71 3.31 21.38 2.63
C ARG A 71 4.83 21.46 2.68
N SER A 72 5.38 22.60 3.04
CA SER A 72 6.81 22.84 3.25
C SER A 72 7.00 23.56 4.58
N LEU A 73 8.00 23.16 5.35
CA LEU A 73 8.36 23.81 6.60
C LEU A 73 9.87 23.74 6.83
N SER A 74 10.45 24.86 7.25
CA SER A 74 11.87 24.96 7.59
C SER A 74 12.04 25.29 9.06
N LEU A 75 13.02 24.66 9.71
CA LEU A 75 13.42 25.03 11.06
C LEU A 75 13.88 26.49 11.09
N SER A 76 13.42 27.26 12.08
CA SER A 76 13.82 28.66 12.24
C SER A 76 13.72 29.07 13.71
N PRO A 77 14.72 29.82 14.25
CA PRO A 77 14.65 30.38 15.60
C PRO A 77 13.79 31.65 15.67
N GLY A 78 13.41 32.26 14.55
CA GLY A 78 12.67 33.51 14.53
C GLY A 78 11.26 33.35 15.09
N ILE A 79 10.88 34.18 16.06
CA ILE A 79 9.55 34.16 16.72
C ILE A 79 8.41 34.36 15.71
N GLY A 80 8.63 35.18 14.67
CA GLY A 80 7.67 35.41 13.59
C GLY A 80 7.70 34.37 12.46
N SER A 81 8.48 33.30 12.58
CA SER A 81 8.55 32.27 11.54
C SER A 81 7.36 31.32 11.58
N GLU A 82 7.06 30.68 10.46
CA GLU A 82 5.98 29.69 10.37
C GLU A 82 6.20 28.52 11.35
N TYR A 83 7.44 28.05 11.50
CA TYR A 83 7.78 27.02 12.48
C TYR A 83 7.47 27.45 13.91
N SER A 84 7.84 28.68 14.29
CA SER A 84 7.50 29.25 15.59
C SER A 84 5.99 29.32 15.82
N SER A 85 5.22 29.66 14.79
CA SER A 85 3.75 29.66 14.86
C SER A 85 3.18 28.27 15.15
N VAL A 86 3.71 27.22 14.52
CA VAL A 86 3.31 25.83 14.80
C VAL A 86 3.60 25.47 16.26
N ILE A 87 4.80 25.79 16.75
CA ILE A 87 5.16 25.52 18.15
C ILE A 87 4.25 26.28 19.12
N ARG A 88 3.92 27.54 18.82
CA ARG A 88 2.97 28.33 19.63
C ARG A 88 1.62 27.64 19.76
N GLN A 89 1.08 27.13 18.65
CA GLN A 89 -0.20 26.40 18.64
C GLN A 89 -0.13 25.12 19.48
N PHE A 90 0.97 24.36 19.39
CA PHE A 90 1.17 23.15 20.21
C PHE A 90 1.24 23.48 21.71
N VAL A 91 1.94 24.55 22.08
CA VAL A 91 2.03 25.00 23.47
C VAL A 91 0.68 25.48 23.99
N ARG A 92 -0.05 26.26 23.20
CA ARG A 92 -1.41 26.68 23.54
C ARG A 92 -2.32 25.48 23.81
N GLN A 93 -2.28 24.48 22.94
CA GLN A 93 -3.08 23.26 23.10
C GLN A 93 -2.69 22.47 24.36
N TYR A 94 -1.40 22.42 24.69
CA TYR A 94 -0.93 21.79 25.93
C TYR A 94 -1.47 22.51 27.17
N LEU A 95 -1.44 23.85 27.19
CA LEU A 95 -1.93 24.64 28.32
C LEU A 95 -3.44 24.47 28.55
N GLU A 96 -4.21 24.28 27.47
CA GLU A 96 -5.64 23.99 27.56
C GLU A 96 -5.92 22.58 28.13
N ARG A 97 -5.05 21.60 27.84
CA ARG A 97 -5.23 20.18 28.23
C ARG A 97 -3.90 19.53 28.71
N PRO A 98 -3.35 19.95 29.85
CA PRO A 98 -2.01 19.54 30.28
C PRO A 98 -1.94 18.06 30.69
N ASP A 99 -3.04 17.46 31.14
CA ASP A 99 -3.08 16.06 31.60
C ASP A 99 -3.62 15.08 30.55
N ALA A 100 -4.04 15.55 29.37
CA ALA A 100 -4.58 14.68 28.32
C ALA A 100 -3.49 13.88 27.59
N ASP A 101 -3.78 12.65 27.15
CA ASP A 101 -2.85 11.86 26.31
C ASP A 101 -2.99 12.19 24.81
N ASP A 102 -3.15 13.48 24.52
CA ASP A 102 -3.36 14.01 23.18
C ASP A 102 -2.05 14.06 22.38
N ARG A 103 -2.16 14.06 21.05
CA ARG A 103 -1.03 14.09 20.11
C ARG A 103 -1.05 15.36 19.26
N TYR A 104 0.13 15.93 19.03
CA TYR A 104 0.34 17.08 18.16
C TYR A 104 1.05 16.61 16.89
N VAL A 105 0.32 16.49 15.79
CA VAL A 105 0.83 15.94 14.53
C VAL A 105 1.27 17.08 13.63
N LEU A 106 2.54 17.13 13.28
CA LEU A 106 3.06 17.96 12.21
C LEU A 106 3.09 17.14 10.92
N ALA A 107 2.08 17.32 10.06
CA ALA A 107 2.00 16.68 8.75
C ALA A 107 2.71 17.54 7.70
N THR A 108 3.62 16.94 6.94
CA THR A 108 4.42 17.67 5.94
C THR A 108 4.72 16.84 4.70
N SER A 109 5.27 17.45 3.65
CA SER A 109 5.72 16.74 2.44
C SER A 109 7.24 16.65 2.39
N TYR A 110 7.78 15.98 1.37
CA TYR A 110 9.22 15.95 1.08
C TYR A 110 9.83 17.34 0.83
N ALA A 111 9.02 18.37 0.58
CA ALA A 111 9.49 19.76 0.44
C ALA A 111 9.93 20.40 1.77
N ALA A 112 9.58 19.84 2.92
CA ALA A 112 10.09 20.34 4.20
C ALA A 112 11.58 20.07 4.39
N SER A 113 12.22 20.92 5.20
CA SER A 113 13.64 20.78 5.52
C SER A 113 13.91 19.46 6.24
N LYS A 114 15.12 18.92 6.03
CA LYS A 114 15.61 17.72 6.72
C LYS A 114 15.50 17.82 8.25
N SER A 115 15.82 19.00 8.80
CA SER A 115 15.70 19.28 10.23
C SER A 115 14.31 19.01 10.80
N ILE A 116 13.26 19.18 9.99
CA ILE A 116 11.89 18.84 10.37
C ILE A 116 11.60 17.35 10.11
N ARG A 117 11.85 16.87 8.89
CA ARG A 117 11.43 15.51 8.47
C ARG A 117 12.17 14.38 9.18
N GLN A 118 13.43 14.60 9.56
CA GLN A 118 14.31 13.59 10.13
C GLN A 118 14.70 13.93 11.58
N ASP A 119 15.37 15.07 11.79
CA ASP A 119 15.96 15.39 13.09
C ASP A 119 14.86 15.62 14.16
N LEU A 120 13.87 16.48 13.89
CA LEU A 120 12.74 16.70 14.81
C LEU A 120 11.94 15.42 15.04
N ARG A 121 11.65 14.66 13.97
CA ARG A 121 10.95 13.36 14.07
C ARG A 121 11.69 12.40 15.00
N LYS A 122 13.01 12.27 14.84
CA LYS A 122 13.87 11.43 15.71
C LYS A 122 13.77 11.86 17.16
N LEU A 123 13.94 13.15 17.40
CA LEU A 123 14.03 13.71 18.74
C LEU A 123 12.72 13.50 19.49
N THR A 124 11.58 13.77 18.85
CA THR A 124 10.27 13.60 19.51
C THR A 124 9.91 12.13 19.68
N GLU A 125 10.26 11.24 18.74
CA GLU A 125 10.12 9.78 18.92
C GLU A 125 10.99 9.26 20.08
N SER A 126 12.23 9.77 20.21
CA SER A 126 13.14 9.36 21.29
C SER A 126 12.57 9.70 22.66
N VAL A 127 12.00 10.90 22.80
CA VAL A 127 11.31 11.33 24.03
C VAL A 127 10.10 10.43 24.30
N ARG A 128 9.30 10.10 23.29
CA ARG A 128 8.11 9.24 23.43
C ARG A 128 8.45 7.82 23.85
N LEU A 129 9.45 7.19 23.23
CA LEU A 129 9.85 5.82 23.53
C LEU A 129 10.59 5.69 24.86
N ASN A 130 11.26 6.75 25.32
CA ASN A 130 12.03 6.74 26.56
C ASN A 130 11.96 8.09 27.30
N PRO A 131 10.82 8.42 27.96
CA PRO A 131 10.60 9.72 28.57
C PRO A 131 11.65 10.10 29.62
N VAL A 132 12.21 9.11 30.32
CA VAL A 132 13.13 9.32 31.45
C VAL A 132 14.60 9.36 31.03
N ALA A 133 15.03 8.51 30.09
CA ALA A 133 16.45 8.37 29.74
C ALA A 133 16.84 8.89 28.34
N HIS A 134 15.93 9.55 27.61
CA HIS A 134 16.23 10.14 26.28
C HIS A 134 17.39 11.15 26.29
N GLY A 135 17.67 11.81 27.41
CA GLY A 135 18.79 12.77 27.55
C GLY A 135 20.18 12.12 27.42
N GLY A 136 20.29 10.80 27.52
CA GLY A 136 21.53 10.04 27.30
C GLY A 136 21.78 9.62 25.85
N ASN A 137 20.81 9.83 24.95
CA ASN A 137 20.93 9.38 23.57
C ASN A 137 21.94 10.24 22.79
N PRO A 138 22.81 9.65 21.94
CA PRO A 138 23.73 10.43 21.12
C PRO A 138 22.97 11.37 20.17
N VAL A 139 23.20 12.68 20.33
CA VAL A 139 22.68 13.74 19.45
C VAL A 139 23.78 14.32 18.57
N SER A 140 23.48 14.54 17.30
CA SER A 140 24.33 15.28 16.35
C SER A 140 24.36 16.78 16.67
N VAL A 141 25.24 17.54 16.00
CA VAL A 141 25.22 19.01 16.11
C VAL A 141 23.93 19.58 15.50
N SER A 142 23.46 19.02 14.37
CA SER A 142 22.19 19.43 13.74
C SER A 142 20.98 19.14 14.63
N GLU A 143 20.92 17.94 15.22
CA GLU A 143 19.86 17.51 16.14
C GLU A 143 19.88 18.35 17.42
N ARG A 144 21.07 18.67 17.94
CA ARG A 144 21.21 19.56 19.10
C ARG A 144 20.67 20.95 18.77
N SER A 145 21.02 21.49 17.60
CA SER A 145 20.51 22.79 17.15
C SER A 145 18.98 22.78 17.00
N VAL A 146 18.41 21.72 16.41
CA VAL A 146 16.95 21.52 16.32
C VAL A 146 16.34 21.52 17.72
N LEU A 147 16.86 20.70 18.64
CA LEU A 147 16.34 20.59 19.99
C LEU A 147 16.43 21.92 20.76
N GLU A 148 17.55 22.64 20.65
CA GLU A 148 17.75 23.95 21.28
C GLU A 148 16.75 24.98 20.73
N ILE A 149 16.59 25.07 19.42
CA ILE A 149 15.64 25.98 18.77
C ILE A 149 14.21 25.64 19.19
N THR A 150 13.81 24.38 19.11
CA THR A 150 12.46 23.94 19.48
C THR A 150 12.19 24.20 20.96
N ARG A 151 13.12 23.86 21.86
CA ARG A 151 12.98 24.12 23.31
C ARG A 151 12.91 25.61 23.62
N ALA A 152 13.72 26.44 22.96
CA ALA A 152 13.68 27.88 23.14
C ALA A 152 12.31 28.46 22.73
N LEU A 153 11.77 28.00 21.60
CA LEU A 153 10.44 28.40 21.14
C LEU A 153 9.33 27.91 22.08
N ILE A 154 9.40 26.67 22.57
CA ILE A 154 8.43 26.16 23.56
C ILE A 154 8.48 27.01 24.83
N LYS A 155 9.67 27.26 25.40
CA LYS A 155 9.83 28.09 26.61
C LYS A 155 9.23 29.48 26.40
N HIS A 156 9.58 30.13 25.29
CA HIS A 156 9.09 31.46 24.95
C HIS A 156 7.56 31.50 24.86
N HIS A 157 6.95 30.62 24.07
CA HIS A 157 5.49 30.60 23.90
C HIS A 157 4.76 30.15 25.17
N TYR A 158 5.35 29.28 25.97
CA TYR A 158 4.76 28.84 27.24
C TYR A 158 4.71 30.00 28.23
N GLU A 159 5.80 30.76 28.35
CA GLU A 159 5.86 31.96 29.19
C GLU A 159 4.93 33.06 28.67
N GLU A 160 4.90 33.30 27.36
CA GLU A 160 3.99 34.29 26.74
C GLU A 160 2.51 33.96 27.02
N LEU A 161 2.13 32.68 26.96
CA LEU A 161 0.72 32.25 27.06
C LEU A 161 0.26 31.98 28.49
N SER A 162 1.13 31.49 29.38
CA SER A 162 0.78 31.12 30.75
C SER A 162 1.23 32.14 31.80
N GLY A 163 2.23 32.97 31.50
CA GLY A 163 2.92 33.81 32.47
C GLY A 163 3.94 33.08 33.36
N GLU A 164 4.16 31.77 33.15
CA GLU A 164 5.08 30.93 33.91
C GLU A 164 6.22 30.39 33.03
N SER A 165 7.37 30.05 33.60
CA SER A 165 8.47 29.41 32.86
C SER A 165 8.25 27.90 32.76
N ALA A 166 8.38 27.32 31.56
CA ALA A 166 8.37 25.87 31.37
C ALA A 166 9.62 25.22 31.97
N ASP A 167 9.43 24.27 32.89
CA ASP A 167 10.50 23.39 33.39
C ASP A 167 10.80 22.23 32.42
N GLU A 168 11.83 21.44 32.72
CA GLU A 168 12.26 20.35 31.82
C GLU A 168 11.22 19.22 31.72
N ASP A 169 10.38 19.02 32.74
CA ASP A 169 9.31 18.02 32.71
C ASP A 169 8.19 18.45 31.75
N VAL A 170 7.78 19.73 31.80
CA VAL A 170 6.83 20.32 30.86
C VAL A 170 7.36 20.23 29.43
N LEU A 171 8.63 20.57 29.20
CA LEU A 171 9.25 20.46 27.87
C LEU A 171 9.22 19.02 27.35
N GLY A 172 9.59 18.06 28.22
CA GLY A 172 9.56 16.63 27.89
C GLY A 172 8.15 16.17 27.52
N ARG A 173 7.13 16.59 28.27
CA ARG A 173 5.72 16.26 27.98
C ARG A 173 5.27 16.85 26.64
N ILE A 174 5.55 18.13 26.37
CA ILE A 174 5.17 18.77 25.10
C ILE A 174 5.87 18.09 23.93
N LEU A 175 7.19 17.89 24.00
CA LEU A 175 7.96 17.20 22.95
C LEU A 175 7.48 15.77 22.73
N GLY A 176 7.15 15.04 23.80
CA GLY A 176 6.63 13.67 23.71
C GLY A 176 5.25 13.56 23.05
N ARG A 177 4.48 14.64 23.02
CA ARG A 177 3.20 14.72 22.30
C ARG A 177 3.37 15.01 20.81
N VAL A 178 4.51 15.56 20.39
CA VAL A 178 4.76 15.90 18.98
C VAL A 178 5.08 14.66 18.15
N ALA A 179 4.37 14.48 17.04
CA ALA A 179 4.64 13.48 16.01
C ALA A 179 4.84 14.18 14.67
N VAL A 180 5.83 13.74 13.89
CA VAL A 180 6.07 14.28 12.54
C VAL A 180 5.74 13.20 11.52
N THR A 181 4.83 13.52 10.60
CA THR A 181 4.38 12.62 9.53
C THR A 181 4.73 13.24 8.18
N VAL A 182 5.34 12.45 7.29
CA VAL A 182 5.69 12.88 5.94
C VAL A 182 4.80 12.16 4.93
N VAL A 183 4.05 12.91 4.14
CA VAL A 183 3.07 12.40 3.15
C VAL A 183 3.21 13.09 1.81
N ASP A 184 2.86 12.39 0.75
CA ASP A 184 2.92 12.84 -0.64
C ASP A 184 1.54 12.81 -1.29
N VAL A 185 0.69 13.76 -0.88
CA VAL A 185 -0.74 13.86 -1.25
C VAL A 185 -1.02 14.81 -2.40
N GLU A 186 0.02 15.42 -2.98
CA GLU A 186 -0.13 16.30 -4.15
C GLU A 186 -0.63 15.53 -5.38
N ALA A 187 -1.06 16.25 -6.42
CA ALA A 187 -1.54 15.63 -7.64
C ALA A 187 -0.47 14.72 -8.27
N GLY A 188 -0.77 13.44 -8.45
CA GLY A 188 0.19 12.42 -8.88
C GLY A 188 1.22 12.05 -7.81
N GLY A 189 1.00 12.39 -6.54
CA GLY A 189 1.84 11.96 -5.42
C GLY A 189 1.56 10.51 -5.02
N ALA A 190 2.50 9.87 -4.32
CA ALA A 190 2.39 8.48 -3.92
C ALA A 190 1.17 8.20 -3.02
N HIS A 191 0.86 9.10 -2.09
CA HIS A 191 -0.28 8.95 -1.18
C HIS A 191 -1.60 9.34 -1.86
N GLU A 192 -1.58 10.27 -2.84
CA GLU A 192 -2.77 10.53 -3.66
C GLU A 192 -3.13 9.31 -4.51
N ARG A 193 -2.14 8.71 -5.18
CA ARG A 193 -2.36 7.47 -5.94
C ARG A 193 -2.86 6.35 -5.05
N ALA A 194 -2.29 6.19 -3.85
CA ALA A 194 -2.78 5.21 -2.88
C ALA A 194 -4.22 5.49 -2.46
N ALA A 195 -4.58 6.75 -2.18
CA ALA A 195 -5.94 7.14 -1.83
C ALA A 195 -6.93 6.91 -2.98
N VAL A 196 -6.59 7.34 -4.20
CA VAL A 196 -7.39 7.07 -5.40
C VAL A 196 -7.55 5.58 -5.61
N ALA A 197 -6.53 4.78 -5.32
CA ALA A 197 -6.60 3.34 -5.44
C ALA A 197 -7.49 2.71 -4.35
N VAL A 198 -7.43 3.16 -3.08
CA VAL A 198 -8.34 2.74 -2.00
C VAL A 198 -9.78 3.14 -2.31
N VAL A 199 -9.99 4.32 -2.92
CA VAL A 199 -11.28 4.73 -3.42
C VAL A 199 -11.72 3.85 -4.58
N ALA A 200 -10.82 3.52 -5.52
CA ALA A 200 -11.12 2.63 -6.63
C ALA A 200 -11.46 1.23 -6.18
N SER A 201 -10.86 0.84 -5.07
CA SER A 201 -11.19 -0.33 -4.33
C SER A 201 -12.62 -0.17 -3.77
N ARG A 202 -12.91 0.79 -2.89
CA ARG A 202 -14.15 0.73 -2.09
C ARG A 202 -15.36 1.51 -2.63
N SER A 203 -15.22 2.22 -3.75
CA SER A 203 -16.23 3.15 -4.25
C SER A 203 -16.93 2.68 -5.53
N ARG A 204 -18.23 2.99 -5.64
CA ARG A 204 -19.08 2.70 -6.81
C ARG A 204 -18.96 3.73 -7.95
N LEU A 205 -18.19 4.80 -7.73
CA LEU A 205 -18.04 5.92 -8.67
C LEU A 205 -16.61 6.00 -9.18
N ALA A 206 -16.39 6.83 -10.22
CA ALA A 206 -15.06 7.07 -10.75
C ALA A 206 -14.10 7.51 -9.62
N PRO A 207 -12.98 6.82 -9.41
CA PRO A 207 -12.22 6.95 -8.17
C PRO A 207 -11.64 8.34 -7.94
N LEU A 208 -11.17 8.95 -9.04
CA LEU A 208 -10.65 10.30 -9.02
C LEU A 208 -11.73 11.34 -8.68
N ILE A 209 -12.98 11.12 -9.11
CA ILE A 209 -14.11 12.02 -8.80
C ILE A 209 -14.44 11.97 -7.32
N VAL A 210 -14.46 10.78 -6.73
CA VAL A 210 -14.76 10.59 -5.30
C VAL A 210 -13.64 11.15 -4.43
N TRP A 211 -12.39 10.90 -4.80
CA TRP A 211 -11.23 11.51 -4.13
C TRP A 211 -11.30 13.04 -4.19
N GLN A 212 -11.52 13.62 -5.37
CA GLN A 212 -11.70 15.07 -5.53
C GLN A 212 -12.90 15.60 -4.75
N SER A 213 -13.96 14.81 -4.62
CA SER A 213 -15.15 15.16 -3.82
C SER A 213 -14.82 15.20 -2.33
N LEU A 214 -14.04 14.25 -1.80
CA LEU A 214 -13.57 14.28 -0.41
C LEU A 214 -12.70 15.52 -0.14
N VAL A 215 -11.76 15.83 -1.04
CA VAL A 215 -10.93 17.04 -0.93
C VAL A 215 -11.80 18.31 -0.95
N ALA A 216 -12.80 18.37 -1.84
CA ALA A 216 -13.73 19.49 -1.91
C ALA A 216 -14.63 19.59 -0.66
N SER A 217 -15.02 18.47 -0.07
CA SER A 217 -15.75 18.42 1.19
C SER A 217 -14.92 18.96 2.36
N CYS A 218 -13.64 18.57 2.45
CA CYS A 218 -12.70 19.14 3.43
C CYS A 218 -12.59 20.67 3.27
N LEU A 219 -12.41 21.16 2.04
CA LEU A 219 -12.35 22.59 1.74
C LEU A 219 -13.64 23.32 2.19
N SER A 220 -14.81 22.73 1.93
CA SER A 220 -16.09 23.31 2.33
C SER A 220 -16.24 23.37 3.86
N MET A 221 -15.86 22.30 4.57
CA MET A 221 -15.94 22.25 6.03
C MET A 221 -14.94 23.21 6.67
N ALA A 222 -13.70 23.26 6.18
CA ALA A 222 -12.68 24.19 6.64
C ALA A 222 -13.14 25.66 6.48
N LYS A 223 -13.66 26.03 5.30
CA LYS A 223 -14.17 27.39 5.04
C LYS A 223 -15.26 27.81 6.04
N ASN A 224 -16.09 26.87 6.47
CA ASN A 224 -17.20 27.11 7.40
C ASN A 224 -16.87 26.78 8.86
N ARG A 225 -15.63 26.35 9.16
CA ARG A 225 -15.19 25.92 10.50
C ARG A 225 -16.05 24.81 11.10
N GLN A 226 -16.35 23.80 10.29
CA GLN A 226 -17.28 22.72 10.63
C GLN A 226 -16.55 21.46 11.11
N SER A 227 -17.28 20.66 11.88
CA SER A 227 -16.92 19.28 12.18
C SER A 227 -17.90 18.29 11.55
N VAL A 228 -17.45 17.05 11.40
CA VAL A 228 -18.25 15.92 10.94
C VAL A 228 -17.98 14.73 11.86
N ALA A 229 -19.05 14.23 12.49
CA ALA A 229 -18.98 12.97 13.22
C ALA A 229 -18.72 11.81 12.24
N ALA A 230 -17.93 10.82 12.63
CA ALA A 230 -17.61 9.68 11.78
C ALA A 230 -18.88 8.97 11.26
N ALA A 231 -19.87 8.77 12.13
CA ALA A 231 -21.17 8.20 11.75
C ALA A 231 -21.90 9.04 10.67
N ARG A 232 -21.85 10.38 10.77
CA ARG A 232 -22.47 11.27 9.78
C ARG A 232 -21.66 11.33 8.49
N LEU A 233 -20.33 11.23 8.55
CA LEU A 233 -19.49 11.10 7.36
C LEU A 233 -19.82 9.81 6.60
N VAL A 234 -19.99 8.70 7.31
CA VAL A 234 -20.44 7.42 6.74
C VAL A 234 -21.85 7.54 6.16
N GLU A 235 -22.78 8.24 6.82
CA GLU A 235 -24.13 8.46 6.27
C GLU A 235 -24.10 9.34 5.00
N MET A 236 -23.29 10.40 4.99
CA MET A 236 -23.19 11.35 3.87
C MET A 236 -22.46 10.76 2.65
N MET A 237 -21.36 10.05 2.90
CA MET A 237 -20.42 9.60 1.86
C MET A 237 -20.44 8.09 1.67
N GLY A 238 -21.01 7.31 2.59
CA GLY A 238 -21.20 5.85 2.45
C GLY A 238 -22.22 5.45 1.39
N GLY A 239 -22.88 6.40 0.73
CA GLY A 239 -23.54 6.13 -0.55
C GLY A 239 -22.52 5.90 -1.69
N TYR A 240 -21.36 6.56 -1.62
CA TYR A 240 -20.26 6.45 -2.57
C TYR A 240 -19.34 5.27 -2.28
N PHE A 241 -19.19 4.92 -1.01
CA PHE A 241 -18.42 3.78 -0.51
C PHE A 241 -19.41 2.79 0.09
N GLY A 242 -19.60 1.60 -0.48
CA GLY A 242 -20.70 0.68 -0.08
C GLY A 242 -20.97 0.68 1.43
N GLY A 243 -22.11 1.27 1.82
CA GLY A 243 -22.32 1.79 3.17
C GLY A 243 -22.47 0.78 4.30
N GLY A 244 -22.05 1.23 5.49
CA GLY A 244 -22.33 0.59 6.77
C GLY A 244 -23.80 0.76 7.16
N ASP A 245 -24.59 -0.27 6.88
CA ASP A 245 -25.63 -0.84 7.75
C ASP A 245 -25.90 -2.31 7.35
N ALA A 246 -24.91 -2.92 6.71
CA ALA A 246 -24.90 -4.33 6.43
C ALA A 246 -24.05 -4.99 7.51
N THR A 247 -24.45 -6.19 7.91
CA THR A 247 -23.59 -7.20 8.54
C THR A 247 -22.29 -7.38 7.71
N PRO A 248 -21.36 -8.33 7.99
CA PRO A 248 -20.24 -8.65 7.08
C PRO A 248 -20.59 -8.99 5.60
N GLU A 249 -21.77 -8.63 5.12
CA GLU A 249 -22.32 -8.57 3.77
C GLU A 249 -21.65 -7.58 2.80
N ALA A 250 -20.99 -6.47 3.22
CA ALA A 250 -20.66 -5.39 2.26
C ALA A 250 -19.17 -5.04 2.05
N THR A 251 -18.22 -5.65 2.75
CA THR A 251 -16.78 -5.36 2.55
C THR A 251 -16.17 -6.03 1.31
N ALA A 252 -16.94 -6.87 0.62
CA ALA A 252 -16.54 -7.52 -0.63
C ALA A 252 -17.51 -7.22 -1.80
N ASP A 253 -18.51 -6.34 -1.60
CA ASP A 253 -19.54 -5.96 -2.59
C ASP A 253 -19.35 -4.55 -3.19
N ALA A 254 -18.49 -3.71 -2.62
CA ALA A 254 -18.36 -2.29 -3.04
C ALA A 254 -17.34 -2.05 -4.18
N GLU A 255 -16.45 -3.02 -4.37
CA GLU A 255 -15.31 -3.04 -5.31
C GLU A 255 -15.59 -3.93 -6.54
N LEU A 256 -16.64 -4.72 -6.37
CA LEU A 256 -16.90 -6.02 -6.93
C LEU A 256 -18.42 -6.11 -6.95
N GLN A 257 -19.07 -5.54 -7.97
CA GLN A 257 -20.51 -5.70 -8.09
C GLN A 257 -20.78 -7.18 -8.35
N ILE A 258 -21.13 -7.93 -7.31
CA ILE A 258 -21.65 -9.27 -7.47
C ILE A 258 -23.06 -9.09 -8.05
N VAL A 259 -23.14 -9.19 -9.36
CA VAL A 259 -24.40 -9.12 -10.08
C VAL A 259 -25.07 -10.47 -9.95
N PHE A 260 -26.00 -10.56 -8.99
CA PHE A 260 -27.04 -11.57 -9.00
C PHE A 260 -27.94 -11.29 -10.20
N ALA A 261 -28.39 -12.33 -10.89
CA ALA A 261 -29.02 -12.24 -12.22
C ALA A 261 -30.40 -11.52 -12.26
N GLY A 262 -30.72 -10.64 -11.31
CA GLY A 262 -31.89 -9.76 -11.33
C GLY A 262 -32.64 -9.61 -10.00
N GLN A 263 -32.33 -10.42 -8.97
CA GLN A 263 -32.92 -10.37 -7.62
C GLN A 263 -31.93 -10.95 -6.60
N SER A 264 -32.27 -10.90 -5.30
CA SER A 264 -31.58 -11.61 -4.20
C SER A 264 -31.18 -13.04 -4.58
N LEU A 265 -30.17 -13.60 -3.90
CA LEU A 265 -29.71 -14.99 -4.11
C LEU A 265 -30.90 -15.96 -4.23
N GLN A 266 -31.11 -16.49 -5.45
CA GLN A 266 -32.16 -17.46 -5.73
C GLN A 266 -31.71 -18.82 -5.20
N SER A 267 -32.29 -19.24 -4.08
CA SER A 267 -31.92 -20.48 -3.40
C SER A 267 -32.96 -21.58 -3.56
N GLY A 268 -34.19 -21.27 -3.95
CA GLY A 268 -35.29 -22.22 -4.06
C GLY A 268 -35.25 -23.08 -5.33
N ARG A 269 -34.46 -22.67 -6.32
CA ARG A 269 -34.34 -23.32 -7.63
C ARG A 269 -32.93 -23.77 -7.92
N GLU A 270 -32.81 -24.74 -8.81
CA GLU A 270 -31.55 -25.25 -9.34
C GLU A 270 -31.68 -25.38 -10.85
N VAL A 271 -30.73 -24.81 -11.60
CA VAL A 271 -30.69 -24.95 -13.06
C VAL A 271 -29.44 -25.69 -13.46
N VAL A 272 -29.62 -26.81 -14.16
CA VAL A 272 -28.52 -27.69 -14.58
C VAL A 272 -28.50 -27.85 -16.09
N LEU A 273 -27.30 -27.88 -16.65
CA LEU A 273 -27.01 -28.37 -17.99
C LEU A 273 -26.28 -29.72 -17.84
N ALA A 274 -26.96 -30.82 -18.17
CA ALA A 274 -26.46 -32.18 -17.98
C ALA A 274 -26.63 -33.04 -19.24
N GLU A 275 -25.95 -34.17 -19.31
CA GLU A 275 -26.14 -35.16 -20.37
C GLU A 275 -27.21 -36.19 -19.98
N LEU A 276 -28.18 -36.41 -20.88
CA LEU A 276 -29.18 -37.46 -20.76
C LEU A 276 -29.22 -38.25 -22.08
N GLU A 277 -28.73 -39.50 -22.04
CA GLU A 277 -28.78 -40.44 -23.18
C GLU A 277 -28.22 -39.86 -24.50
N GLY A 278 -27.06 -39.18 -24.44
CA GLY A 278 -26.40 -38.57 -25.60
C GLY A 278 -27.02 -37.25 -26.08
N LYS A 279 -27.95 -36.68 -25.32
CA LYS A 279 -28.56 -35.36 -25.53
C LYS A 279 -28.27 -34.44 -24.36
N LEU A 280 -28.33 -33.14 -24.57
CA LEU A 280 -28.22 -32.17 -23.48
C LEU A 280 -29.58 -31.87 -22.88
N LEU A 281 -29.67 -31.86 -21.57
CA LEU A 281 -30.83 -31.46 -20.79
C LEU A 281 -30.49 -30.16 -20.06
N LEU A 282 -31.25 -29.11 -20.36
CA LEU A 282 -31.33 -27.89 -19.57
C LEU A 282 -32.58 -27.98 -18.68
N ALA A 283 -32.39 -28.24 -17.39
CA ALA A 283 -33.49 -28.43 -16.45
C ALA A 283 -33.49 -27.41 -15.33
N GLU A 284 -34.62 -26.73 -15.14
CA GLU A 284 -34.94 -25.95 -13.94
C GLU A 284 -35.73 -26.83 -12.96
N MET A 285 -35.26 -26.94 -11.72
CA MET A 285 -35.80 -27.84 -10.71
C MET A 285 -35.99 -27.12 -9.38
N VAL A 286 -37.02 -27.52 -8.63
CA VAL A 286 -37.18 -27.10 -7.22
C VAL A 286 -36.08 -27.75 -6.39
N ARG A 287 -35.39 -26.98 -5.56
CA ARG A 287 -34.19 -27.44 -4.84
C ARG A 287 -34.52 -28.24 -3.57
N PHE A 288 -35.61 -27.87 -2.88
CA PHE A 288 -35.96 -28.42 -1.57
C PHE A 288 -37.30 -29.16 -1.57
N ASN A 289 -37.38 -30.22 -0.77
CA ASN A 289 -38.63 -30.82 -0.33
C ASN A 289 -39.26 -29.99 0.79
N GLU A 290 -40.54 -30.26 1.10
CA GLU A 290 -41.25 -29.59 2.20
C GLU A 290 -40.60 -29.82 3.57
N ASP A 291 -39.85 -30.92 3.73
CA ASP A 291 -39.10 -31.27 4.95
C ASP A 291 -37.70 -30.60 5.02
N GLY A 292 -37.32 -29.82 4.02
CA GLY A 292 -36.02 -29.16 3.93
C GLY A 292 -34.90 -30.02 3.30
N SER A 293 -35.16 -31.28 2.97
CA SER A 293 -34.18 -32.12 2.28
C SER A 293 -33.97 -31.66 0.83
N LYS A 294 -32.74 -31.81 0.32
CA LYS A 294 -32.41 -31.46 -1.07
C LYS A 294 -32.96 -32.50 -2.04
N ARG A 295 -33.61 -32.06 -3.11
CA ARG A 295 -34.19 -32.94 -4.15
C ARG A 295 -33.16 -33.54 -5.07
N VAL A 296 -32.01 -32.89 -5.20
CA VAL A 296 -30.95 -33.22 -6.16
C VAL A 296 -29.61 -33.20 -5.42
N ARG A 297 -28.73 -34.14 -5.77
CA ARG A 297 -27.38 -34.25 -5.21
C ARG A 297 -26.33 -34.07 -6.29
N PHE A 298 -25.16 -33.62 -5.89
CA PHE A 298 -24.03 -33.33 -6.77
C PHE A 298 -22.76 -33.94 -6.19
N ALA A 299 -22.04 -34.72 -6.98
CA ALA A 299 -20.76 -35.31 -6.60
C ALA A 299 -19.96 -35.67 -7.86
N ASP A 300 -18.63 -35.58 -7.81
CA ASP A 300 -17.72 -36.10 -8.85
C ASP A 300 -18.05 -35.65 -10.29
N GLY A 301 -18.47 -34.39 -10.48
CA GLY A 301 -18.85 -33.88 -11.81
C GLY A 301 -20.21 -34.38 -12.31
N GLN A 302 -21.05 -34.94 -11.43
CA GLN A 302 -22.34 -35.53 -11.78
C GLN A 302 -23.50 -34.91 -11.00
N VAL A 303 -24.69 -34.98 -11.59
CA VAL A 303 -25.97 -34.68 -10.95
C VAL A 303 -26.76 -35.97 -10.75
N TYR A 304 -27.35 -36.15 -9.57
CA TYR A 304 -28.14 -37.34 -9.24
C TYR A 304 -29.63 -37.01 -9.26
N ILE A 305 -30.33 -37.47 -10.30
CA ILE A 305 -31.77 -37.25 -10.49
C ILE A 305 -32.48 -38.59 -10.29
N GLY A 306 -33.38 -38.66 -9.30
CA GLY A 306 -34.06 -39.91 -8.94
C GLY A 306 -33.09 -41.03 -8.50
N GLY A 307 -31.90 -40.67 -8.01
CA GLY A 307 -30.85 -41.60 -7.58
C GLY A 307 -29.89 -42.07 -8.69
N ASN A 308 -30.13 -41.71 -9.96
CA ASN A 308 -29.25 -42.06 -11.08
C ASN A 308 -28.27 -40.92 -11.39
N PRO A 309 -26.98 -41.22 -11.62
CA PRO A 309 -25.98 -40.21 -11.95
C PRO A 309 -26.03 -39.82 -13.43
N PHE A 310 -25.90 -38.53 -13.70
CA PHE A 310 -25.77 -37.97 -15.04
C PHE A 310 -24.58 -37.02 -15.11
N PRO A 311 -23.78 -37.03 -16.20
CA PRO A 311 -22.70 -36.06 -16.40
C PRO A 311 -23.23 -34.63 -16.35
N LEU A 312 -22.63 -33.80 -15.49
CA LEU A 312 -22.98 -32.40 -15.36
C LEU A 312 -21.98 -31.56 -16.17
N PHE A 313 -22.49 -30.62 -16.96
CA PHE A 313 -21.66 -29.63 -17.65
C PHE A 313 -21.56 -28.34 -16.84
N ARG A 314 -22.70 -27.78 -16.42
CA ARG A 314 -22.78 -26.55 -15.62
C ARG A 314 -24.03 -26.54 -14.75
N ARG A 315 -23.99 -25.85 -13.62
CA ARG A 315 -25.17 -25.49 -12.81
C ARG A 315 -25.14 -24.04 -12.37
N ALA A 316 -26.32 -23.43 -12.23
CA ALA A 316 -26.49 -22.06 -11.79
C ALA A 316 -27.79 -21.87 -11.02
N SER A 317 -27.90 -20.73 -10.33
CA SER A 317 -29.11 -20.35 -9.61
C SER A 317 -30.29 -19.98 -10.51
N SER A 318 -30.06 -19.70 -11.79
CA SER A 318 -31.07 -19.25 -12.74
C SER A 318 -30.77 -19.67 -14.17
N ALA A 319 -31.82 -19.75 -15.01
CA ALA A 319 -31.69 -20.01 -16.43
C ALA A 319 -30.84 -18.94 -17.13
N LYS A 320 -31.01 -17.67 -16.75
CA LYS A 320 -30.16 -16.56 -17.21
C LYS A 320 -28.69 -16.73 -16.80
N GLY A 321 -28.43 -17.36 -15.66
CA GLY A 321 -27.07 -17.75 -15.25
C GLY A 321 -26.45 -18.77 -16.20
N ILE A 322 -27.17 -19.87 -16.48
CA ILE A 322 -26.69 -20.89 -17.42
C ILE A 322 -26.49 -20.33 -18.83
N LEU A 323 -27.43 -19.52 -19.34
CA LEU A 323 -27.30 -18.93 -20.68
C LEU A 323 -26.02 -18.09 -20.81
N ARG A 324 -25.67 -17.29 -19.79
CA ARG A 324 -24.40 -16.55 -19.78
C ARG A 324 -23.16 -17.46 -19.80
N LEU A 325 -23.23 -18.62 -19.14
CA LEU A 325 -22.13 -19.59 -19.17
C LEU A 325 -22.00 -20.25 -20.55
N ILE A 326 -23.11 -20.51 -21.23
CA ILE A 326 -23.13 -21.02 -22.61
C ILE A 326 -22.60 -19.94 -23.58
N GLU A 327 -22.98 -18.67 -23.40
CA GLU A 327 -22.46 -17.56 -24.20
C GLU A 327 -20.94 -17.38 -24.04
N ALA A 328 -20.41 -17.62 -22.83
CA ALA A 328 -18.97 -17.54 -22.55
C ALA A 328 -18.19 -18.77 -23.05
N SER A 329 -18.86 -19.92 -23.18
CA SER A 329 -18.29 -21.20 -23.63
C SER A 329 -19.24 -21.91 -24.60
N PRO A 330 -19.32 -21.47 -25.88
CA PRO A 330 -20.23 -22.04 -26.88
C PRO A 330 -20.04 -23.55 -27.09
N GLU A 331 -18.84 -24.06 -26.87
CA GLU A 331 -18.47 -25.48 -26.94
C GLU A 331 -19.29 -26.38 -26.01
N LEU A 332 -19.94 -25.81 -24.98
CA LEU A 332 -20.82 -26.56 -24.07
C LEU A 332 -22.05 -27.15 -24.77
N THR A 333 -22.54 -26.50 -25.82
CA THR A 333 -23.77 -26.89 -26.54
C THR A 333 -23.57 -27.08 -28.05
N GLU A 334 -22.41 -26.73 -28.58
CA GLU A 334 -22.12 -26.78 -30.01
C GLU A 334 -22.36 -28.18 -30.61
N GLY A 335 -23.16 -28.23 -31.68
CA GLY A 335 -23.48 -29.46 -32.40
C GLY A 335 -24.40 -30.45 -31.66
N ARG A 336 -24.98 -30.07 -30.51
CA ARG A 336 -25.82 -30.96 -29.67
C ARG A 336 -27.27 -30.49 -29.61
N GLN A 337 -28.20 -31.44 -29.55
CA GLN A 337 -29.62 -31.14 -29.32
C GLN A 337 -29.86 -30.88 -27.83
N VAL A 338 -30.44 -29.73 -27.50
CA VAL A 338 -30.78 -29.33 -26.12
C VAL A 338 -32.28 -29.48 -25.88
N PHE A 339 -32.64 -30.24 -24.85
CA PHE A 339 -33.99 -30.35 -24.33
C PHE A 339 -34.14 -29.42 -23.12
N VAL A 340 -35.19 -28.60 -23.10
CA VAL A 340 -35.45 -27.65 -22.03
C VAL A 340 -36.64 -28.12 -21.21
N THR A 341 -36.49 -28.19 -19.89
CA THR A 341 -37.57 -28.49 -18.95
C THR A 341 -37.62 -27.42 -17.87
N GLU A 342 -38.79 -26.80 -17.70
CA GLU A 342 -39.04 -25.75 -16.73
C GLU A 342 -39.88 -26.28 -15.56
N ILE A 343 -39.88 -25.57 -14.44
CA ILE A 343 -40.78 -25.86 -13.33
C ILE A 343 -42.20 -25.50 -13.77
N ASN A 344 -43.07 -26.50 -13.87
CA ASN A 344 -44.48 -26.31 -14.23
C ASN A 344 -45.31 -25.91 -12.99
N SER A 345 -45.02 -24.74 -12.41
CA SER A 345 -45.74 -24.17 -11.26
C SER A 345 -45.61 -22.64 -11.23
N ASP A 346 -46.68 -21.97 -10.81
CA ASP A 346 -46.70 -20.51 -10.57
C ASP A 346 -46.19 -20.13 -9.17
N GLU A 347 -45.80 -21.11 -8.34
CA GLU A 347 -45.28 -20.87 -6.99
C GLU A 347 -43.90 -20.19 -7.02
N ASP A 348 -43.71 -19.24 -6.10
CA ASP A 348 -42.41 -18.62 -5.85
C ASP A 348 -41.59 -19.46 -4.86
N PHE A 349 -40.85 -20.44 -5.39
CA PHE A 349 -39.99 -21.32 -4.59
C PHE A 349 -38.86 -20.57 -3.88
N ASP A 350 -38.42 -19.43 -4.39
CA ASP A 350 -37.37 -18.60 -3.78
C ASP A 350 -37.89 -17.82 -2.56
N ALA A 351 -39.19 -17.53 -2.51
CA ALA A 351 -39.84 -16.94 -1.34
C ALA A 351 -40.19 -17.94 -0.23
N SER A 352 -40.00 -19.26 -0.45
CA SER A 352 -40.30 -20.28 0.55
C SER A 352 -39.45 -20.13 1.83
N PRO A 353 -39.95 -20.49 3.03
CA PRO A 353 -39.19 -20.37 4.27
C PRO A 353 -37.85 -21.10 4.23
N ILE A 354 -37.79 -22.28 3.61
CA ILE A 354 -36.56 -23.07 3.47
C ILE A 354 -35.57 -22.39 2.54
N ALA A 355 -36.02 -21.86 1.39
CA ALA A 355 -35.15 -21.11 0.49
C ALA A 355 -34.59 -19.85 1.13
N ARG A 356 -35.40 -19.12 1.92
CA ARG A 356 -34.95 -17.95 2.69
C ARG A 356 -33.90 -18.32 3.74
N ALA A 357 -34.14 -19.38 4.50
CA ALA A 357 -33.16 -19.88 5.48
C ALA A 357 -31.85 -20.33 4.81
N HIS A 358 -31.92 -20.95 3.64
CA HIS A 358 -30.73 -21.34 2.88
C HIS A 358 -29.99 -20.13 2.30
N THR A 359 -30.72 -19.09 1.87
CA THR A 359 -30.11 -17.81 1.48
C THR A 359 -29.36 -17.18 2.65
N GLU A 360 -29.93 -17.17 3.85
CA GLU A 360 -29.25 -16.69 5.05
C GLU A 360 -28.00 -17.53 5.38
N LEU A 361 -28.05 -18.86 5.19
CA LEU A 361 -26.88 -19.73 5.34
C LEU A 361 -25.76 -19.35 4.35
N CYS A 362 -26.09 -19.17 3.07
CA CYS A 362 -25.12 -18.76 2.06
C CYS A 362 -24.49 -17.40 2.40
N GLN A 363 -25.29 -16.45 2.88
CA GLN A 363 -24.81 -15.16 3.36
C GLN A 363 -23.86 -15.34 4.56
N GLN A 364 -24.18 -16.22 5.52
CA GLN A 364 -23.30 -16.51 6.65
C GLN A 364 -21.98 -17.17 6.23
N LEU A 365 -22.02 -18.11 5.28
CA LEU A 365 -20.82 -18.76 4.75
C LEU A 365 -19.91 -17.73 4.06
N TRP A 366 -20.49 -16.83 3.27
CA TRP A 366 -19.76 -15.71 2.68
C TRP A 366 -19.14 -14.79 3.75
N ARG A 367 -19.92 -14.39 4.75
CA ARG A 367 -19.45 -13.54 5.87
C ARG A 367 -18.32 -14.16 6.69
N ARG A 368 -18.25 -15.49 6.75
CA ARG A 368 -17.20 -16.24 7.46
C ARG A 368 -15.98 -16.53 6.60
N ASN A 369 -16.04 -16.25 5.30
CA ASN A 369 -14.89 -16.39 4.43
C ASN A 369 -13.83 -15.34 4.81
N SER A 370 -12.70 -15.79 5.36
CA SER A 370 -11.59 -14.92 5.76
C SER A 370 -10.83 -14.33 4.56
N GLU A 371 -11.02 -14.88 3.36
CA GLU A 371 -10.32 -14.49 2.13
C GLU A 371 -11.31 -14.22 0.98
N PRO A 372 -12.17 -13.19 1.10
CA PRO A 372 -13.27 -12.96 0.15
C PRO A 372 -12.81 -12.54 -1.26
N SER A 373 -11.56 -12.09 -1.41
CA SER A 373 -10.95 -11.73 -2.69
C SER A 373 -10.10 -12.85 -3.31
N SER A 374 -10.07 -14.03 -2.67
CA SER A 374 -9.34 -15.20 -3.14
C SER A 374 -10.29 -16.22 -3.76
N CYS A 375 -9.78 -17.00 -4.71
CA CYS A 375 -10.53 -18.07 -5.32
C CYS A 375 -10.72 -19.23 -4.34
N LEU A 376 -11.94 -19.73 -4.20
CA LEU A 376 -12.26 -20.88 -3.34
C LEU A 376 -11.55 -22.19 -3.73
N VAL A 377 -10.98 -22.27 -4.93
CA VAL A 377 -10.42 -23.51 -5.50
C VAL A 377 -8.89 -23.51 -5.44
N CYS A 378 -8.26 -22.43 -5.92
CA CYS A 378 -6.79 -22.34 -5.98
C CYS A 378 -6.19 -21.42 -4.92
N SER A 379 -7.02 -20.72 -4.13
CA SER A 379 -6.60 -19.74 -3.12
C SER A 379 -5.84 -18.53 -3.66
N LEU A 380 -5.72 -18.37 -4.98
CA LEU A 380 -5.09 -17.21 -5.59
C LEU A 380 -6.05 -16.00 -5.65
N PRO A 381 -5.53 -14.76 -5.65
CA PRO A 381 -6.34 -13.56 -5.77
C PRO A 381 -7.17 -13.53 -7.06
N VAL A 382 -8.37 -12.95 -6.96
CA VAL A 382 -9.31 -12.81 -8.07
C VAL A 382 -9.39 -11.34 -8.48
N SER A 383 -8.86 -11.02 -9.67
CA SER A 383 -8.89 -9.67 -10.24
C SER A 383 -9.36 -9.61 -11.70
N ASP A 384 -10.14 -10.59 -12.13
CA ASP A 384 -10.84 -10.54 -13.42
C ASP A 384 -12.21 -9.87 -13.26
N ASN A 385 -12.51 -8.93 -14.15
CA ASN A 385 -13.78 -8.22 -14.26
C ASN A 385 -15.00 -9.15 -14.43
N ARG A 386 -14.85 -10.43 -14.77
CA ARG A 386 -15.98 -11.38 -14.92
C ARG A 386 -15.81 -12.70 -14.18
N SER A 387 -15.21 -12.67 -13.00
CA SER A 387 -15.08 -13.87 -12.16
C SER A 387 -16.43 -14.40 -11.66
N HIS A 388 -16.52 -15.69 -11.37
CA HIS A 388 -17.79 -16.31 -10.95
C HIS A 388 -17.96 -16.21 -9.44
N PHE A 389 -19.16 -15.85 -8.99
CA PHE A 389 -19.54 -15.98 -7.59
C PHE A 389 -20.34 -17.28 -7.45
N VAL A 390 -19.83 -18.20 -6.65
CA VAL A 390 -20.33 -19.58 -6.58
C VAL A 390 -20.70 -19.98 -5.18
N GLU A 391 -21.64 -20.92 -5.11
CA GLU A 391 -21.95 -21.72 -3.95
C GLU A 391 -21.38 -23.14 -4.18
N LEU A 392 -20.50 -23.58 -3.28
CA LEU A 392 -20.04 -24.96 -3.19
C LEU A 392 -21.07 -25.73 -2.38
N ASP A 393 -21.89 -26.50 -3.09
CA ASP A 393 -22.94 -27.33 -2.50
C ASP A 393 -22.90 -28.73 -3.12
N GLU A 394 -22.03 -29.58 -2.60
CA GLU A 394 -21.67 -30.89 -3.15
C GLU A 394 -21.46 -31.90 -2.02
N ASP A 395 -21.71 -33.17 -2.29
CA ASP A 395 -21.50 -34.24 -1.32
C ASP A 395 -20.00 -34.37 -0.97
N ASN A 396 -19.69 -34.53 0.32
CA ASN A 396 -18.32 -34.65 0.85
C ASN A 396 -17.41 -33.43 0.63
N VAL A 397 -17.97 -32.28 0.26
CA VAL A 397 -17.26 -30.99 0.17
C VAL A 397 -17.80 -30.07 1.26
N GLU A 398 -16.91 -29.36 1.95
CA GLU A 398 -17.34 -28.37 2.95
C GLU A 398 -18.09 -27.22 2.24
N PRO A 399 -19.31 -26.87 2.68
CA PRO A 399 -20.08 -25.80 2.06
C PRO A 399 -19.36 -24.46 2.15
N ALA A 400 -19.23 -23.77 1.02
CA ALA A 400 -18.60 -22.45 0.97
C ALA A 400 -19.27 -21.56 -0.09
N VAL A 401 -19.15 -20.25 0.08
CA VAL A 401 -19.66 -19.26 -0.87
C VAL A 401 -18.58 -18.20 -1.10
N GLY A 402 -18.31 -17.86 -2.36
CA GLY A 402 -17.18 -16.99 -2.70
C GLY A 402 -16.85 -16.92 -4.19
N LEU A 403 -15.71 -16.33 -4.51
CA LEU A 403 -15.25 -16.11 -5.88
C LEU A 403 -14.49 -17.33 -6.42
N VAL A 404 -14.61 -17.55 -7.73
CA VAL A 404 -13.85 -18.56 -8.48
C VAL A 404 -13.44 -17.99 -9.84
N HIS A 405 -12.17 -18.17 -10.22
CA HIS A 405 -11.71 -17.81 -11.57
C HIS A 405 -12.46 -18.60 -12.64
N GLY A 406 -12.59 -18.04 -13.84
CA GLY A 406 -13.20 -18.76 -14.97
C GLY A 406 -12.57 -20.14 -15.23
N ALA A 407 -11.24 -20.22 -15.19
CA ALA A 407 -10.49 -21.47 -15.36
C ALA A 407 -10.64 -22.46 -14.20
N CYS A 408 -10.94 -21.97 -12.99
CA CYS A 408 -11.13 -22.80 -11.80
C CYS A 408 -12.58 -23.31 -11.64
N LEU A 409 -13.50 -22.86 -12.50
CA LEU A 409 -14.91 -23.24 -12.42
C LEU A 409 -15.11 -24.71 -12.79
N ARG A 410 -15.61 -25.50 -11.83
CA ARG A 410 -15.95 -26.92 -12.03
C ARG A 410 -17.45 -27.07 -12.35
N PRO A 411 -17.86 -28.16 -13.02
CA PRO A 411 -19.26 -28.37 -13.37
C PRO A 411 -20.24 -28.34 -12.19
N THR A 412 -19.79 -28.82 -11.02
CA THR A 412 -20.58 -28.93 -9.79
C THR A 412 -20.65 -27.64 -8.99
N HIS A 413 -19.83 -26.63 -9.29
CA HIS A 413 -19.94 -25.32 -8.66
C HIS A 413 -21.24 -24.64 -9.10
N ARG A 414 -22.06 -24.25 -8.14
CA ARG A 414 -23.29 -23.52 -8.42
C ARG A 414 -23.00 -22.06 -8.66
N VAL A 415 -23.06 -21.62 -9.91
CA VAL A 415 -22.88 -20.19 -10.22
C VAL A 415 -24.11 -19.43 -9.77
N VAL A 416 -23.94 -18.59 -8.75
CA VAL A 416 -25.04 -17.81 -8.17
C VAL A 416 -24.99 -16.34 -8.57
N GLY A 417 -23.81 -15.85 -8.97
CA GLY A 417 -23.59 -14.50 -9.46
C GLY A 417 -22.32 -14.39 -10.30
N GLU A 418 -22.05 -13.19 -10.79
CA GLU A 418 -20.75 -12.85 -11.38
C GLU A 418 -20.23 -11.56 -10.76
N LEU A 419 -18.93 -11.49 -10.65
CA LEU A 419 -18.19 -10.30 -10.30
C LEU A 419 -18.19 -9.32 -11.48
N ARG A 420 -18.37 -8.03 -11.22
CA ARG A 420 -18.10 -6.95 -12.17
C ARG A 420 -17.34 -5.81 -11.48
N SER A 421 -16.22 -5.39 -12.06
CA SER A 421 -15.40 -4.32 -11.50
C SER A 421 -14.86 -3.40 -12.59
N GLU A 422 -15.19 -2.10 -12.50
CA GLU A 422 -14.64 -1.08 -13.40
C GLU A 422 -13.11 -0.93 -13.23
N LEU A 423 -12.58 -1.23 -12.04
CA LEU A 423 -11.14 -1.28 -11.79
C LEU A 423 -10.47 -2.33 -12.69
N PHE A 424 -10.98 -3.57 -12.67
CA PHE A 424 -10.45 -4.66 -13.48
C PHE A 424 -10.67 -4.44 -14.98
N LYS A 425 -11.73 -3.72 -15.37
CA LYS A 425 -11.90 -3.27 -16.78
C LYS A 425 -10.83 -2.28 -17.22
N THR A 426 -10.41 -1.39 -16.32
CA THR A 426 -9.41 -0.36 -16.60
C THR A 426 -8.01 -0.96 -16.77
N TYR A 427 -7.72 -2.05 -16.05
CA TYR A 427 -6.44 -2.73 -16.07
C TYR A 427 -6.57 -4.20 -16.55
N PRO A 428 -6.95 -4.43 -17.83
CA PRO A 428 -7.29 -5.77 -18.33
C PRO A 428 -6.12 -6.76 -18.33
N HIS A 429 -4.89 -6.27 -18.32
CA HIS A 429 -3.67 -7.08 -18.26
C HIS A 429 -3.28 -7.47 -16.82
N LEU A 430 -3.80 -6.77 -15.81
CA LEU A 430 -3.43 -6.98 -14.41
C LEU A 430 -4.31 -8.07 -13.77
N LYS A 431 -4.16 -9.30 -14.26
CA LYS A 431 -4.91 -10.47 -13.78
C LYS A 431 -4.24 -11.14 -12.59
N ASP A 432 -5.07 -11.74 -11.75
CA ASP A 432 -4.72 -12.49 -10.53
C ASP A 432 -3.87 -11.70 -9.52
N PHE A 433 -3.87 -10.37 -9.63
CA PHE A 433 -3.10 -9.45 -8.81
C PHE A 433 -3.67 -9.25 -7.40
N ASP A 434 -2.81 -9.36 -6.39
CA ASP A 434 -3.13 -9.05 -4.99
C ASP A 434 -3.00 -7.55 -4.69
N TYR A 435 -4.08 -6.82 -5.01
CA TYR A 435 -4.18 -5.40 -4.73
C TYR A 435 -4.04 -5.08 -3.23
N ASN A 436 -4.66 -5.88 -2.35
CA ASN A 436 -4.69 -5.61 -0.91
C ASN A 436 -3.28 -5.64 -0.31
N THR A 437 -2.54 -6.70 -0.62
CA THR A 437 -1.18 -6.85 -0.16
C THR A 437 -0.28 -5.77 -0.75
N TRP A 438 -0.38 -5.51 -2.07
CA TRP A 438 0.39 -4.45 -2.73
C TRP A 438 0.23 -3.10 -2.03
N PHE A 439 -1.01 -2.68 -1.76
CA PHE A 439 -1.28 -1.40 -1.10
C PHE A 439 -0.74 -1.33 0.32
N ARG A 440 -0.76 -2.45 1.05
CA ARG A 440 -0.19 -2.52 2.40
C ARG A 440 1.32 -2.31 2.39
N VAL A 441 2.05 -2.94 1.47
CA VAL A 441 3.52 -2.96 1.50
C VAL A 441 4.19 -1.86 0.67
N ARG A 442 3.48 -1.23 -0.26
CA ARG A 442 4.03 -0.21 -1.16
C ARG A 442 4.49 1.10 -0.48
N PRO A 443 3.76 1.69 0.49
CA PRO A 443 4.14 2.99 1.09
C PRO A 443 5.52 2.99 1.76
N ALA A 444 5.90 1.88 2.39
CA ALA A 444 7.17 1.73 3.10
C ALA A 444 8.28 1.06 2.26
N GLY A 445 7.98 0.72 1.00
CA GLY A 445 8.85 -0.08 0.13
C GLY A 445 9.48 0.67 -1.05
N GLN A 446 10.20 -0.09 -1.89
CA GLN A 446 10.91 0.33 -3.09
C GLN A 446 11.94 1.44 -2.85
N GLY A 447 12.62 1.40 -1.70
CA GLY A 447 13.59 2.43 -1.32
C GLY A 447 14.64 2.73 -2.39
N VAL A 448 15.10 1.72 -3.14
CA VAL A 448 16.08 1.91 -4.23
C VAL A 448 15.46 2.51 -5.50
N PHE A 449 14.19 2.22 -5.80
CA PHE A 449 13.56 2.59 -7.07
C PHE A 449 12.94 3.99 -7.06
N ASN A 450 12.56 4.50 -5.88
CA ASN A 450 11.90 5.80 -5.73
C ASN A 450 12.73 7.00 -6.26
N GLY A 451 14.04 6.85 -6.48
CA GLY A 451 14.92 7.88 -7.05
C GLY A 451 15.53 7.56 -8.44
N VAL A 452 15.23 6.41 -9.03
CA VAL A 452 15.88 5.98 -10.28
C VAL A 452 15.26 6.66 -11.51
N GLY A 453 13.94 6.86 -11.50
CA GLY A 453 13.20 7.48 -12.61
C GLY A 453 13.49 8.97 -12.85
N THR A 454 14.07 9.66 -11.88
CA THR A 454 14.38 11.11 -11.95
C THR A 454 15.77 11.42 -12.48
N VAL A 455 16.67 10.43 -12.57
CA VAL A 455 18.13 10.69 -12.73
C VAL A 455 18.69 10.21 -14.08
N SER A 456 18.03 9.28 -14.79
CA SER A 456 18.62 8.61 -15.96
C SER A 456 17.74 8.63 -17.21
N SER A 457 18.34 8.95 -18.36
CA SER A 457 17.76 8.83 -19.71
C SER A 457 18.03 7.48 -20.39
N GLY A 458 18.56 6.49 -19.66
CA GLY A 458 18.91 5.16 -20.18
C GLY A 458 18.82 4.05 -19.12
N PRO A 459 19.18 2.80 -19.47
CA PRO A 459 19.17 1.67 -18.53
C PRO A 459 20.10 1.90 -17.34
N VAL A 460 19.62 1.61 -16.14
CA VAL A 460 20.36 1.79 -14.88
C VAL A 460 20.77 0.43 -14.34
N ARG A 461 22.02 0.28 -13.91
CA ARG A 461 22.48 -0.93 -13.22
C ARG A 461 22.43 -0.71 -11.71
N ILE A 462 21.83 -1.65 -11.00
CA ILE A 462 21.83 -1.71 -9.54
C ILE A 462 22.48 -3.01 -9.12
N PHE A 463 23.40 -2.89 -8.16
CA PHE A 463 24.11 -4.03 -7.60
C PHE A 463 23.33 -4.56 -6.41
N TRP A 464 22.73 -5.74 -6.60
CA TRP A 464 22.07 -6.49 -5.55
C TRP A 464 23.09 -7.14 -4.63
N LYS A 465 22.91 -6.93 -3.33
CA LYS A 465 23.70 -7.58 -2.28
C LYS A 465 22.74 -8.44 -1.43
N PRO A 466 22.85 -9.78 -1.49
CA PRO A 466 21.98 -10.69 -0.73
C PRO A 466 22.14 -10.54 0.78
N ASP A 467 23.31 -10.07 1.22
CA ASP A 467 23.67 -10.05 2.63
C ASP A 467 22.97 -8.89 3.38
N ARG A 468 21.81 -9.21 3.95
CA ARG A 468 21.38 -8.62 5.22
C ARG A 468 22.07 -9.44 6.30
N ASP A 469 23.00 -8.85 7.05
CA ASP A 469 23.53 -9.48 8.27
C ASP A 469 22.41 -9.55 9.32
N ARG A 470 21.55 -10.57 9.22
CA ARG A 470 20.38 -10.79 10.08
C ARG A 470 20.79 -11.24 11.48
N TYR A 471 22.04 -11.68 11.63
CA TYR A 471 22.61 -12.12 12.88
C TYR A 471 23.32 -10.98 13.62
N ALA A 472 23.34 -9.78 13.05
CA ALA A 472 23.83 -8.57 13.68
C ALA A 472 22.92 -8.12 14.85
N ILE A 473 23.10 -8.79 16.00
CA ILE A 473 22.49 -8.44 17.29
C ILE A 473 23.26 -7.34 18.04
N GLY A 474 24.30 -6.80 17.41
CA GLY A 474 25.16 -5.78 17.99
C GLY A 474 24.42 -4.50 18.38
N THR A 475 24.80 -3.92 19.51
CA THR A 475 24.29 -2.64 20.01
C THR A 475 25.13 -1.44 19.56
N TRP A 476 26.09 -1.64 18.65
CA TRP A 476 26.98 -0.60 18.15
C TRP A 476 26.83 -0.42 16.64
N GLY A 477 27.09 0.79 16.16
CA GLY A 477 27.08 1.17 14.75
C GLY A 477 28.23 2.11 14.42
N VAL A 478 28.37 2.47 13.15
CA VAL A 478 29.32 3.49 12.71
C VAL A 478 28.54 4.75 12.38
N ALA A 479 28.78 5.81 13.15
CA ALA A 479 28.28 7.14 12.84
C ALA A 479 29.35 7.95 12.10
N TYR A 480 28.94 8.76 11.13
CA TYR A 480 29.82 9.73 10.48
C TYR A 480 29.23 11.13 10.55
N GLU A 481 30.10 12.11 10.76
CA GLU A 481 29.75 13.52 10.90
C GLU A 481 30.22 14.28 9.66
N LEU A 482 29.36 15.14 9.14
CA LEU A 482 29.69 16.09 8.08
C LEU A 482 30.35 17.34 8.65
N GLU A 483 31.00 18.13 7.81
CA GLU A 483 31.65 19.38 8.22
C GLU A 483 30.66 20.42 8.79
N ASP A 484 29.40 20.38 8.37
CA ASP A 484 28.33 21.22 8.92
C ASP A 484 27.72 20.69 10.24
N GLY A 485 28.24 19.58 10.75
CA GLY A 485 27.83 18.98 12.01
C GLY A 485 26.61 18.05 11.92
N ARG A 486 26.02 17.84 10.73
CA ARG A 486 25.04 16.78 10.53
C ARG A 486 25.69 15.42 10.78
N ARG A 487 24.96 14.51 11.42
CA ARG A 487 25.41 13.15 11.70
C ARG A 487 24.53 12.16 10.96
N TYR A 488 25.17 11.08 10.54
CA TYR A 488 24.55 9.97 9.85
C TYR A 488 25.09 8.67 10.43
N TYR A 489 24.45 7.58 10.06
CA TYR A 489 24.92 6.24 10.37
C TYR A 489 25.13 5.47 9.07
N LEU A 490 26.12 4.58 9.06
CA LEU A 490 26.26 3.63 7.97
C LEU A 490 24.99 2.80 7.87
N ARG A 491 24.45 2.72 6.65
CA ARG A 491 23.21 2.02 6.33
C ARG A 491 23.48 0.93 5.31
N ASN A 492 22.75 -0.16 5.42
CA ASN A 492 22.60 -1.14 4.36
C ASN A 492 21.11 -1.30 4.08
N ARG A 493 20.71 -1.17 2.81
CA ARG A 493 19.30 -1.28 2.37
C ARG A 493 18.35 -0.41 3.21
N GLY A 494 18.77 0.82 3.46
CA GLY A 494 18.01 1.83 4.20
C GLY A 494 17.95 1.66 5.72
N ARG A 495 18.61 0.64 6.29
CA ARG A 495 18.65 0.36 7.73
C ARG A 495 20.05 0.57 8.30
N VAL A 496 20.15 1.08 9.52
CA VAL A 496 21.43 1.27 10.21
C VAL A 496 22.14 -0.07 10.42
N LEU A 497 23.41 -0.15 10.04
CA LEU A 497 24.25 -1.33 10.24
C LEU A 497 24.60 -1.51 11.72
N ARG A 498 24.54 -2.75 12.18
CA ARG A 498 24.84 -3.17 13.54
C ARG A 498 26.13 -3.96 13.59
N TYR A 499 26.92 -3.73 14.62
CA TYR A 499 28.21 -4.35 14.86
C TYR A 499 28.37 -4.67 16.35
N SER A 500 29.29 -5.57 16.66
CA SER A 500 29.89 -5.60 18.00
C SER A 500 30.67 -4.30 18.23
N LYS A 501 30.96 -3.96 19.49
CA LYS A 501 31.77 -2.77 19.80
C LYS A 501 33.13 -2.77 19.07
N ALA A 502 33.81 -3.92 19.07
CA ALA A 502 35.08 -4.09 18.37
C ALA A 502 34.91 -3.95 16.84
N GLY A 503 33.85 -4.53 16.27
CA GLY A 503 33.54 -4.40 14.85
C GLY A 503 33.22 -2.96 14.44
N ALA A 504 32.48 -2.22 15.27
CA ALA A 504 32.17 -0.81 15.02
C ALA A 504 33.43 0.06 15.04
N LEU A 505 34.37 -0.19 15.96
CA LEU A 505 35.64 0.51 16.03
C LEU A 505 36.48 0.25 14.77
N ALA A 506 36.65 -1.02 14.38
CA ALA A 506 37.40 -1.39 13.19
C ALA A 506 36.77 -0.83 11.89
N ALA A 507 35.44 -0.87 11.78
CA ALA A 507 34.73 -0.32 10.64
C ALA A 507 34.82 1.22 10.58
N ALA A 508 34.80 1.90 11.74
CA ALA A 508 35.02 3.35 11.80
C ALA A 508 36.46 3.74 11.41
N GLU A 509 37.47 2.98 11.86
CA GLU A 509 38.87 3.16 11.44
C GLU A 509 39.01 2.99 9.92
N THR A 510 38.48 1.90 9.37
CA THR A 510 38.49 1.64 7.91
C THR A 510 37.83 2.78 7.14
N MET A 511 36.68 3.27 7.61
CA MET A 511 35.99 4.39 6.97
C MET A 511 36.81 5.68 7.03
N ASN A 512 37.48 5.97 8.15
CA ASN A 512 38.35 7.13 8.29
C ASN A 512 39.55 7.07 7.34
N GLU A 513 40.17 5.90 7.18
CA GLU A 513 41.24 5.69 6.18
C GLU A 513 40.75 5.98 4.76
N GLN A 514 39.53 5.52 4.42
CA GLN A 514 38.91 5.80 3.13
C GLN A 514 38.59 7.29 2.94
N ILE A 515 38.12 7.98 3.98
CA ILE A 515 37.86 9.43 3.96
C ILE A 515 39.14 10.20 3.67
N VAL A 516 40.23 9.91 4.40
CA VAL A 516 41.54 10.55 4.18
C VAL A 516 42.05 10.25 2.78
N GLY A 517 42.02 8.98 2.34
CA GLY A 517 42.48 8.62 1.01
C GLY A 517 41.66 9.23 -0.13
N ALA A 518 40.36 9.47 0.06
CA ALA A 518 39.51 10.16 -0.91
C ALA A 518 39.85 11.66 -0.99
N LEU A 519 40.10 12.29 0.17
CA LEU A 519 40.55 13.68 0.25
C LEU A 519 41.91 13.89 -0.41
N ASP A 520 42.88 12.99 -0.17
CA ASP A 520 44.21 13.03 -0.78
C ASP A 520 44.18 12.89 -2.31
N ARG A 521 43.18 12.18 -2.85
CA ARG A 521 42.93 12.07 -4.30
C ARG A 521 42.16 13.25 -4.90
N GLY A 522 41.79 14.24 -4.08
CA GLY A 522 41.02 15.41 -4.52
C GLY A 522 39.56 15.12 -4.86
N ASP A 523 39.01 13.99 -4.41
CA ASP A 523 37.60 13.61 -4.62
C ASP A 523 36.99 13.09 -3.30
N PRO A 524 36.74 13.99 -2.33
CA PRO A 524 36.30 13.60 -0.99
C PRO A 524 34.91 12.97 -1.01
N PHE A 525 34.62 12.15 0.00
CA PHE A 525 33.26 11.68 0.24
C PHE A 525 32.39 12.82 0.77
N CYS A 526 31.22 12.97 0.19
CA CYS A 526 30.26 14.00 0.49
C CYS A 526 28.85 13.40 0.63
N VAL A 527 27.94 14.22 1.16
CA VAL A 527 26.50 13.96 1.18
C VAL A 527 25.77 15.12 0.53
N ALA A 528 24.89 14.83 -0.42
CA ALA A 528 24.03 15.81 -1.07
C ALA A 528 22.80 16.17 -0.21
N ASP A 529 22.01 17.15 -0.63
CA ASP A 529 20.84 17.64 0.13
C ASP A 529 19.72 16.58 0.24
N ASP A 530 19.69 15.61 -0.67
CA ASP A 530 18.77 14.47 -0.68
C ASP A 530 19.27 13.25 0.11
N ASP A 531 20.34 13.42 0.90
CA ASP A 531 21.05 12.38 1.65
C ASP A 531 21.80 11.33 0.80
N THR A 532 22.01 11.60 -0.50
CA THR A 532 22.86 10.75 -1.34
C THR A 532 24.32 10.86 -0.90
N PHE A 533 24.90 9.74 -0.48
CA PHE A 533 26.31 9.62 -0.14
C PHE A 533 27.12 9.22 -1.37
N GLY A 534 28.25 9.89 -1.61
CA GLY A 534 29.15 9.55 -2.71
C GLY A 534 30.34 10.48 -2.82
N PRO A 535 31.26 10.20 -3.77
CA PRO A 535 32.36 11.11 -4.06
C PRO A 535 31.84 12.45 -4.62
N TYR A 536 32.49 13.55 -4.25
CA TYR A 536 32.14 14.90 -4.66
C TYR A 536 31.91 15.01 -6.17
N SER A 537 32.83 14.45 -6.96
CA SER A 537 32.81 14.49 -8.43
C SER A 537 31.56 13.88 -9.06
N ARG A 538 30.92 12.92 -8.38
CA ARG A 538 29.67 12.29 -8.79
C ARG A 538 28.46 13.12 -8.37
N LEU A 539 28.43 13.57 -7.12
CA LEU A 539 27.28 14.29 -6.56
C LEU A 539 27.03 15.63 -7.27
N VAL A 540 28.09 16.38 -7.62
CA VAL A 540 27.95 17.67 -8.32
C VAL A 540 27.37 17.55 -9.74
N ARG A 541 27.33 16.34 -10.31
CA ARG A 541 26.74 16.08 -11.64
C ARG A 541 25.27 15.69 -11.57
N MET A 542 24.73 15.48 -10.37
CA MET A 542 23.34 15.07 -10.21
C MET A 542 22.41 16.28 -10.40
N PRO A 543 21.23 16.11 -11.07
CA PRO A 543 20.33 17.23 -11.38
C PRO A 543 19.70 17.90 -10.14
N ALA A 544 19.75 17.25 -8.97
CA ALA A 544 19.09 17.67 -7.75
C ALA A 544 20.09 18.31 -6.76
N GLY A 545 20.10 19.65 -6.74
CA GLY A 545 20.17 20.50 -5.54
C GLY A 545 21.39 20.45 -4.61
N GLY A 546 22.05 21.60 -4.46
CA GLY A 546 22.94 21.93 -3.33
C GLY A 546 24.42 21.69 -3.56
N GLN A 547 25.26 22.39 -2.79
CA GLN A 547 26.69 22.08 -2.71
C GLN A 547 26.86 20.86 -1.79
N PRO A 548 27.39 19.72 -2.27
CA PRO A 548 27.57 18.54 -1.43
C PRO A 548 28.44 18.86 -0.23
N VAL A 549 28.06 18.38 0.95
CA VAL A 549 28.81 18.65 2.19
C VAL A 549 29.74 17.48 2.48
N GLN A 550 31.01 17.79 2.73
CA GLN A 550 32.05 16.80 2.96
C GLN A 550 31.83 16.03 4.28
N VAL A 551 32.19 14.75 4.23
CA VAL A 551 32.25 13.86 5.38
C VAL A 551 33.55 14.13 6.12
N GLY A 552 33.45 14.49 7.40
CA GLY A 552 34.61 14.83 8.24
C GLY A 552 35.25 13.59 8.87
N LYS A 553 34.50 12.88 9.73
CA LYS A 553 35.02 11.71 10.46
C LYS A 553 33.94 10.67 10.73
N ALA A 554 34.37 9.43 10.90
CA ALA A 554 33.57 8.31 11.38
C ALA A 554 33.97 7.91 12.81
N SER A 555 33.00 7.39 13.57
CA SER A 555 33.20 6.93 14.96
C SER A 555 32.26 5.78 15.29
N ALA A 556 32.70 4.88 16.16
CA ALA A 556 31.83 3.88 16.75
C ALA A 556 30.82 4.56 17.70
N ALA A 557 29.55 4.21 17.57
CA ALA A 557 28.47 4.78 18.39
C ALA A 557 27.55 3.67 18.89
N GLU A 558 27.09 3.80 20.14
CA GLU A 558 26.05 2.93 20.68
C GLU A 558 24.71 3.26 19.99
N LEU A 559 23.93 2.23 19.70
CA LEU A 559 22.67 2.30 18.99
C LEU A 559 21.52 2.00 19.95
N ASP A 560 20.60 2.95 20.05
CA ASP A 560 19.31 2.74 20.69
C ASP A 560 18.20 2.51 19.66
N ARG A 561 17.02 2.07 20.13
CA ARG A 561 15.87 1.83 19.27
C ARG A 561 15.43 3.08 18.52
N ALA A 562 15.52 4.25 19.15
CA ALA A 562 15.08 5.51 18.56
C ALA A 562 15.96 5.91 17.36
N THR A 563 17.27 5.77 17.49
CA THR A 563 18.27 5.95 16.42
C THR A 563 18.00 4.98 15.28
N MET A 564 17.74 3.71 15.59
CA MET A 564 17.42 2.71 14.57
C MET A 564 16.14 3.02 13.78
N ILE A 565 15.13 3.61 14.43
CA ILE A 565 13.87 4.01 13.78
C ILE A 565 14.08 5.30 12.97
N ALA A 566 14.72 6.30 13.56
CA ALA A 566 14.91 7.61 12.95
C ALA A 566 15.77 7.61 11.69
N TYR A 567 16.83 6.79 11.68
CA TYR A 567 17.73 6.68 10.53
C TYR A 567 17.34 5.57 9.57
N ARG A 568 16.20 4.90 9.81
CA ARG A 568 15.58 4.02 8.83
C ARG A 568 14.93 4.88 7.74
N THR A 569 15.35 4.66 6.51
CA THR A 569 14.79 5.39 5.35
C THR A 569 13.71 4.62 4.62
N THR A 570 13.70 3.30 4.76
CA THR A 570 12.70 2.42 4.14
C THR A 570 12.58 1.13 4.93
N GLU A 571 11.43 0.47 4.83
CA GLU A 571 11.22 -0.86 5.38
C GLU A 571 11.73 -1.95 4.43
N ASN A 572 11.41 -1.83 3.14
CA ASN A 572 11.85 -2.71 2.06
C ASN A 572 12.60 -1.91 0.98
N TYR A 573 13.84 -2.30 0.73
CA TYR A 573 14.71 -1.56 -0.17
C TYR A 573 14.44 -1.87 -1.64
N TYR A 574 14.20 -3.13 -1.99
CA TYR A 574 13.82 -3.53 -3.35
C TYR A 574 12.31 -3.73 -3.46
N ALA A 575 11.72 -4.47 -2.52
CA ALA A 575 10.31 -4.82 -2.56
C ALA A 575 9.38 -3.65 -2.14
N PRO A 576 8.10 -3.63 -2.55
CA PRO A 576 7.46 -4.68 -3.33
C PRO A 576 7.73 -4.61 -4.83
N LEU A 577 7.68 -5.73 -5.55
CA LEU A 577 7.79 -5.81 -7.01
C LEU A 577 6.83 -6.86 -7.57
N VAL A 578 6.38 -6.67 -8.80
CA VAL A 578 5.48 -7.62 -9.46
C VAL A 578 6.24 -8.47 -10.46
N VAL A 579 6.20 -9.79 -10.26
CA VAL A 579 6.72 -10.81 -11.17
C VAL A 579 5.63 -11.16 -12.18
N LEU A 580 6.01 -11.32 -13.43
CA LEU A 580 5.10 -11.72 -14.51
C LEU A 580 5.27 -13.22 -14.79
N ILE A 581 4.16 -13.94 -14.89
CA ILE A 581 4.09 -15.37 -15.18
C ILE A 581 3.34 -15.58 -16.49
N ASP A 582 3.88 -16.36 -17.41
CA ASP A 582 3.20 -16.79 -18.63
C ASP A 582 2.16 -17.87 -18.28
N ARG A 583 0.89 -17.57 -18.51
CA ARG A 583 -0.22 -18.49 -18.18
C ARG A 583 -0.30 -19.70 -19.10
N ASN A 584 0.37 -19.67 -20.24
CA ASN A 584 0.31 -20.78 -21.20
C ASN A 584 1.16 -21.99 -20.76
N ASN A 585 2.20 -21.75 -19.96
CA ASN A 585 3.17 -22.78 -19.54
C ASN A 585 3.50 -22.74 -18.04
N ASP A 586 2.92 -21.81 -17.28
CA ASP A 586 3.17 -21.59 -15.85
C ASP A 586 4.64 -21.25 -15.52
N GLU A 587 5.37 -20.68 -16.48
CA GLU A 587 6.76 -20.24 -16.32
C GLU A 587 6.87 -18.73 -16.10
N ARG A 588 7.96 -18.29 -15.47
CA ARG A 588 8.24 -16.86 -15.30
C ARG A 588 8.51 -16.23 -16.66
N PHE A 589 7.81 -15.13 -16.94
CA PHE A 589 7.96 -14.42 -18.20
C PHE A 589 9.36 -13.80 -18.33
N THR A 590 9.97 -13.98 -19.50
CA THR A 590 11.31 -13.47 -19.80
C THR A 590 11.32 -12.63 -21.07
N LEU A 591 12.19 -11.61 -21.07
CA LEU A 591 12.58 -10.88 -22.26
C LEU A 591 14.10 -10.98 -22.38
N PHE A 592 14.60 -11.49 -23.52
CA PHE A 592 16.03 -11.72 -23.76
C PHE A 592 16.78 -12.48 -22.63
N GLY A 593 16.16 -13.54 -22.09
CA GLY A 593 16.77 -14.34 -21.03
C GLY A 593 16.87 -13.62 -19.68
N ALA A 594 16.12 -12.53 -19.49
CA ALA A 594 15.96 -11.88 -18.19
C ALA A 594 14.51 -11.97 -17.71
N PHE A 595 14.31 -12.30 -16.44
CA PHE A 595 13.00 -12.18 -15.81
C PHE A 595 12.61 -10.71 -15.67
N VAL A 596 11.35 -10.43 -16.00
CA VAL A 596 10.79 -9.08 -15.97
C VAL A 596 10.04 -8.85 -14.67
N LEU A 597 10.38 -7.77 -13.98
CA LEU A 597 9.69 -7.27 -12.80
C LEU A 597 9.12 -5.87 -13.07
N LEU A 598 8.03 -5.51 -12.39
CA LEU A 598 7.46 -4.16 -12.43
C LEU A 598 7.45 -3.51 -11.04
N THR A 599 7.83 -2.23 -10.98
CA THR A 599 7.65 -1.40 -9.77
C THR A 599 6.25 -0.84 -9.64
N ASP A 600 5.54 -0.67 -10.76
CA ASP A 600 4.15 -0.22 -10.77
C ASP A 600 3.29 -1.16 -11.63
N PRO A 601 2.50 -2.06 -11.00
CA PRO A 601 1.60 -2.96 -11.74
C PRO A 601 0.56 -2.22 -12.58
N LEU A 602 0.20 -0.98 -12.21
CA LEU A 602 -0.77 -0.20 -12.98
C LEU A 602 -0.20 0.25 -14.34
N SER A 603 1.13 0.23 -14.49
CA SER A 603 1.82 0.53 -15.76
C SER A 603 1.90 -0.66 -16.71
N MET A 604 1.37 -1.83 -16.33
CA MET A 604 1.50 -3.07 -17.08
C MET A 604 0.96 -2.97 -18.52
N SER A 605 -0.17 -2.28 -18.73
CA SER A 605 -0.72 -2.06 -20.07
C SER A 605 0.25 -1.29 -20.98
N ASP A 606 0.90 -0.25 -20.45
CA ASP A 606 1.88 0.55 -21.20
C ASP A 606 3.15 -0.26 -21.48
N ALA A 607 3.58 -1.08 -20.51
CA ALA A 607 4.74 -1.95 -20.65
C ALA A 607 4.50 -3.01 -21.74
N VAL A 608 3.37 -3.72 -21.69
CA VAL A 608 2.96 -4.70 -22.71
C VAL A 608 2.86 -4.04 -24.08
N ALA A 609 2.24 -2.85 -24.18
CA ALA A 609 2.16 -2.11 -25.44
C ALA A 609 3.54 -1.77 -26.01
N ASN A 610 4.50 -1.38 -25.16
CA ASN A 610 5.88 -1.13 -25.58
C ASN A 610 6.56 -2.41 -26.09
N TRP A 611 6.42 -3.53 -25.37
CA TRP A 611 7.08 -4.79 -25.74
C TRP A 611 6.50 -5.36 -27.04
N THR A 612 5.17 -5.35 -27.18
CA THR A 612 4.51 -5.75 -28.42
C THR A 612 4.94 -4.86 -29.59
N ALA A 613 5.01 -3.54 -29.38
CA ALA A 613 5.48 -2.61 -30.41
C ALA A 613 6.95 -2.85 -30.81
N ALA A 614 7.81 -3.21 -29.86
CA ALA A 614 9.20 -3.61 -30.11
C ALA A 614 9.30 -4.98 -30.82
N GLY A 615 8.20 -5.70 -31.00
CA GLY A 615 8.15 -6.98 -31.71
C GLY A 615 8.38 -8.21 -30.83
N PHE A 616 8.21 -8.11 -29.52
CA PHE A 616 8.17 -9.28 -28.65
C PHE A 616 6.81 -9.96 -28.72
N ASP A 617 6.83 -11.30 -28.61
CA ASP A 617 5.61 -12.07 -28.39
C ASP A 617 5.28 -12.05 -26.90
N VAL A 618 4.18 -11.40 -26.55
CA VAL A 618 3.74 -11.24 -25.15
C VAL A 618 2.51 -12.11 -24.93
N PRO A 619 2.60 -13.18 -24.12
CA PRO A 619 1.49 -14.09 -23.88
C PRO A 619 0.46 -13.46 -22.92
N GLU A 620 -0.57 -14.23 -22.56
CA GLU A 620 -1.41 -13.85 -21.42
C GLU A 620 -0.58 -13.99 -20.14
N LEU A 621 -0.49 -12.90 -19.38
CA LEU A 621 0.33 -12.81 -18.19
C LEU A 621 -0.53 -12.85 -16.92
N ALA A 622 -0.09 -13.63 -15.94
CA ALA A 622 -0.51 -13.54 -14.55
C ALA A 622 0.55 -12.78 -13.74
N THR A 623 0.18 -12.36 -12.53
CA THR A 623 1.05 -11.58 -11.67
C THR A 623 1.27 -12.24 -10.32
N VAL A 624 2.51 -12.16 -9.81
CA VAL A 624 2.87 -12.62 -8.47
C VAL A 624 3.61 -11.50 -7.75
N LEU A 625 3.22 -11.23 -6.51
CA LEU A 625 3.79 -10.17 -5.73
C LEU A 625 5.01 -10.64 -4.92
N ILE A 626 6.14 -9.96 -5.09
CA ILE A 626 7.24 -9.96 -4.13
C ILE A 626 6.93 -8.87 -3.10
N GLU A 627 6.57 -9.24 -1.89
CA GLU A 627 6.13 -8.34 -0.82
C GLU A 627 7.29 -7.79 0.03
N SER A 628 8.39 -8.54 0.10
CA SER A 628 9.49 -8.26 1.02
C SER A 628 10.86 -8.41 0.38
N ASP A 629 11.83 -7.73 0.98
CA ASP A 629 13.24 -7.84 0.61
C ASP A 629 13.77 -9.28 0.68
N ASP A 630 13.22 -10.11 1.57
CA ASP A 630 13.60 -11.50 1.75
C ASP A 630 13.13 -12.37 0.58
N GLN A 631 11.91 -12.15 0.11
CA GLN A 631 11.38 -12.78 -1.09
C GLN A 631 12.14 -12.32 -2.33
N PHE A 632 12.50 -11.03 -2.41
CA PHE A 632 13.34 -10.52 -3.49
C PHE A 632 14.73 -11.17 -3.50
N ASP A 633 15.36 -11.33 -2.34
CA ASP A 633 16.68 -11.96 -2.24
C ASP A 633 16.62 -13.42 -2.70
N ALA A 634 15.59 -14.16 -2.31
CA ALA A 634 15.37 -15.53 -2.79
C ALA A 634 15.13 -15.58 -4.30
N PHE A 635 14.33 -14.65 -4.83
CA PHE A 635 14.05 -14.54 -6.26
C PHE A 635 15.33 -14.24 -7.08
N ALA A 636 16.07 -13.20 -6.69
CA ALA A 636 17.28 -12.78 -7.40
C ALA A 636 18.38 -13.85 -7.31
N ALA A 637 18.55 -14.49 -6.15
CA ALA A 637 19.47 -15.62 -5.99
C ALA A 637 19.12 -16.77 -6.94
N GLY A 638 17.85 -17.19 -6.95
CA GLY A 638 17.38 -18.27 -7.82
C GLY A 638 17.57 -17.93 -9.30
N ALA A 639 17.15 -16.73 -9.71
CA ALA A 639 17.29 -16.29 -11.10
C ALA A 639 18.73 -16.34 -11.61
N LEU A 640 19.67 -15.79 -10.82
CA LEU A 640 21.08 -15.75 -11.21
C LEU A 640 21.74 -17.13 -11.17
N LEU A 641 21.34 -18.01 -10.24
CA LEU A 641 21.78 -19.41 -10.21
C LEU A 641 21.32 -20.18 -11.45
N ASP A 642 20.10 -19.91 -11.92
CA ASP A 642 19.51 -20.53 -13.11
C ASP A 642 20.03 -19.92 -14.42
N GLY A 643 20.92 -18.93 -14.35
CA GLY A 643 21.54 -18.28 -15.52
C GLY A 643 20.68 -17.19 -16.17
N PHE A 644 19.60 -16.75 -15.51
CA PHE A 644 18.74 -15.67 -15.97
C PHE A 644 19.18 -14.31 -15.43
N GLY A 645 19.03 -13.27 -16.27
CA GLY A 645 19.11 -11.89 -15.81
C GLY A 645 17.84 -11.48 -15.04
N VAL A 646 17.88 -10.35 -14.34
CA VAL A 646 16.70 -9.72 -13.75
C VAL A 646 16.65 -8.26 -14.18
N VAL A 647 15.52 -7.85 -14.76
CA VAL A 647 15.27 -6.47 -15.20
C VAL A 647 13.96 -5.96 -14.63
N VAL A 648 13.97 -4.72 -14.14
CA VAL A 648 12.81 -4.04 -13.57
C VAL A 648 12.39 -2.90 -14.48
N ASP A 649 11.09 -2.79 -14.79
CA ASP A 649 10.50 -1.78 -15.67
C ASP A 649 11.20 -1.62 -17.04
N PRO A 650 11.48 -2.71 -17.78
CA PRO A 650 12.22 -2.60 -19.04
C PRO A 650 11.42 -1.86 -20.12
N ARG A 651 12.11 -0.99 -20.86
CA ARG A 651 11.60 -0.37 -22.08
C ARG A 651 12.52 -0.62 -23.25
N PHE A 652 11.93 -0.94 -24.39
CA PHE A 652 12.65 -1.25 -25.62
C PHE A 652 12.28 -0.29 -26.75
N ASP A 653 13.24 -0.04 -27.63
CA ASP A 653 12.97 0.58 -28.93
C ASP A 653 12.49 -0.45 -29.97
N MET A 654 12.14 0.02 -31.16
CA MET A 654 11.69 -0.83 -32.27
C MET A 654 12.78 -1.79 -32.82
N LYS A 655 14.02 -1.67 -32.36
CA LYS A 655 15.12 -2.59 -32.66
C LYS A 655 15.37 -3.57 -31.51
N GLN A 656 14.47 -3.63 -30.54
CA GLN A 656 14.58 -4.44 -29.33
C GLN A 656 15.81 -4.10 -28.48
N THR A 657 16.30 -2.87 -28.57
CA THR A 657 17.38 -2.39 -27.70
C THR A 657 16.77 -1.86 -26.40
N LEU A 658 17.31 -2.29 -25.25
CA LEU A 658 16.90 -1.78 -23.95
C LEU A 658 17.27 -0.29 -23.85
N VAL A 659 16.26 0.58 -23.82
CA VAL A 659 16.42 2.04 -23.73
C VAL A 659 16.09 2.58 -22.35
N GLY A 660 15.45 1.79 -21.49
CA GLY A 660 15.13 2.15 -20.12
C GLY A 660 14.84 0.93 -19.25
N GLY A 661 14.82 1.14 -17.93
CA GLY A 661 14.64 0.09 -16.92
C GLY A 661 15.89 -0.12 -16.07
N VAL A 662 15.78 -1.02 -15.11
CA VAL A 662 16.82 -1.30 -14.11
C VAL A 662 17.31 -2.72 -14.24
N ILE A 663 18.60 -2.88 -14.53
CA ILE A 663 19.29 -4.17 -14.58
C ILE A 663 19.81 -4.48 -13.17
N ILE A 664 19.50 -5.68 -12.67
CA ILE A 664 19.97 -6.15 -11.37
C ILE A 664 21.18 -7.08 -11.59
N ASP A 665 22.33 -6.67 -11.06
CA ASP A 665 23.58 -7.44 -11.11
C ASP A 665 23.99 -7.87 -9.69
N HIS A 666 24.66 -9.02 -9.56
CA HIS A 666 25.23 -9.42 -8.26
C HIS A 666 26.41 -8.50 -7.89
N PHE A 667 26.40 -7.96 -6.67
CA PHE A 667 27.43 -7.04 -6.18
C PHE A 667 28.84 -7.62 -6.30
N ASP A 668 29.07 -8.83 -5.78
CA ASP A 668 30.40 -9.45 -5.81
C ASP A 668 30.94 -9.71 -7.22
N SER A 669 30.05 -9.98 -8.19
CA SER A 669 30.47 -10.14 -9.60
C SER A 669 30.99 -8.83 -10.18
N ALA A 670 30.38 -7.70 -9.81
CA ALA A 670 30.84 -6.37 -10.22
C ALA A 670 32.18 -5.99 -9.55
N VAL A 671 32.36 -6.33 -8.27
CA VAL A 671 33.62 -6.11 -7.56
C VAL A 671 34.76 -6.92 -8.20
N ALA A 672 34.54 -8.21 -8.46
CA ALA A 672 35.53 -9.06 -9.12
C ALA A 672 35.91 -8.54 -10.52
N ALA A 673 34.93 -8.03 -11.29
CA ALA A 673 35.19 -7.43 -12.60
C ALA A 673 35.97 -6.11 -12.51
N ALA A 674 35.80 -5.33 -11.44
CA ALA A 674 36.53 -4.08 -11.21
C ALA A 674 37.98 -4.31 -10.72
N GLU A 675 38.23 -5.39 -9.98
CA GLU A 675 39.57 -5.79 -9.52
C GLU A 675 40.39 -6.48 -10.62
N HIS A 676 39.71 -7.07 -11.61
CA HIS A 676 40.32 -7.70 -12.78
C HIS A 676 39.65 -7.22 -14.08
N PRO A 677 39.81 -5.94 -14.47
CA PRO A 677 39.37 -5.49 -15.78
C PRO A 677 40.15 -6.30 -16.82
N SER A 678 39.43 -7.06 -17.64
CA SER A 678 39.99 -7.95 -18.65
C SER A 678 41.09 -7.23 -19.45
N ARG A 679 42.24 -7.90 -19.59
CA ARG A 679 43.31 -7.55 -20.54
C ARG A 679 42.80 -7.48 -21.97
#